data_AF-A0A418ZW02-F1
#
_entry.id   AF-A0A418ZW02-F1
#
_cell.length_a   1.000
_cell.length_b   1.000
_cell.length_c   1.000
_cell.angle_alpha   90.00
_cell.angle_beta   90.00
_cell.angle_gamma   90.00
#
_symmetry.space_group_name_H-M   'P 1'
#
loop_
_entity.id
_entity.type
_entity.pdbx_description
1 polymer ?
#
loop_
_entity_poly.entity_id
_entity_poly.type
_entity_poly.pdbx_seq_one_letter_code
_entity_poly.pdbx_strand_id
1 'polypeptide(L)'
;MTTLRAILATTALIAAPAAAQDFGQYGYQTMRDLALSYPGRFTGAPETGTTFFAASDYMADRLSRAGAVRVQDFNAGVGPSQNLVVSLPGVDGRTLVVGAHFDTAGTSPDLQGVDDNASGAGVLTELAAHMSGLQTQTGLEFVAFGAEEFVSTPGDGGRRSLQGAKHYVDNLTDAQRANLAGMINIDSLITGDFMYGHAGVNYLDNSDLLSLRNRAHEIARELGIDLRSNPGLNPAYPILTGCCSDAAVFEQFDIPILWLEATNWEIGDLDGYDQTTNPAIPGGRTWHDAELDSWDFLREALGEERFEQRTRDYARILTRLLAEETGADLIASARDAGLTAAQIADLALRQDADLSALSMRAARDRLDADLPMGRIVSDVAVQGLLTPDSSGTFDRNGGAALMARVGGAYGLMDGLSVGTSLAYARSGDRLRDGDIEATGYQLSADAAWRMGQDWVTGAVSWGKSDLSGTRDFALVSGLGAVIAQSDLDWSTNAYTLGARVQAGRDMDLAPGVTWGPVAGLDYSRTRISGFGETGDARTAIGYAGQAIESFEVQLGARIGTTLAAAGRDLALSAQGSLVHDLAEGAPSRIDVTDSGGTARRVSLAGQDRSFARIGLAVSTALSDQAQAWVTLDSRVGHDAGSQATLGAGLGLRF
;
A
#
# COMPACT_ATOMS: atom_id res chain seq x y z
N MET A 1 0.21 -39.26 31.14
CA MET A 1 1.06 -39.61 29.98
C MET A 1 0.29 -39.24 28.72
N THR A 2 1.00 -38.61 27.78
CA THR A 2 0.68 -38.44 26.34
C THR A 2 -0.60 -37.67 25.96
N THR A 3 -0.43 -36.38 25.66
CA THR A 3 -1.01 -35.74 24.46
C THR A 3 -0.09 -34.59 24.05
N LEU A 4 0.91 -34.92 23.22
CA LEU A 4 1.68 -33.95 22.44
C LEU A 4 0.71 -33.32 21.43
N ARG A 5 0.43 -32.02 21.54
CA ARG A 5 -0.07 -31.23 20.42
C ARG A 5 1.15 -30.66 19.69
N ALA A 6 1.35 -31.15 18.48
CA ALA A 6 2.37 -30.67 17.56
C ALA A 6 2.12 -29.19 17.25
N ILE A 7 3.08 -28.36 17.62
CA ILE A 7 3.22 -27.01 17.08
C ILE A 7 3.73 -27.21 15.66
N LEU A 8 2.89 -26.92 14.66
CA LEU A 8 3.39 -26.61 13.32
C LEU A 8 4.15 -25.30 13.43
N ALA A 9 5.46 -25.40 13.66
CA ALA A 9 6.37 -24.31 13.36
C ALA A 9 6.46 -24.25 11.84
N THR A 10 5.62 -23.42 11.21
CA THR A 10 5.89 -22.89 9.88
C THR A 10 7.16 -22.06 10.00
N THR A 11 8.30 -22.69 9.73
CA THR A 11 9.47 -21.97 9.22
C THR A 11 9.05 -21.33 7.91
N ALA A 12 8.57 -20.10 8.00
CA ALA A 12 8.68 -19.17 6.89
C ALA A 12 10.18 -19.10 6.59
N LEU A 13 10.61 -19.69 5.47
CA LEU A 13 11.86 -19.27 4.87
C LEU A 13 11.69 -17.76 4.69
N ILE A 14 12.45 -16.98 5.46
CA ILE A 14 12.71 -15.59 5.12
C ILE A 14 13.49 -15.69 3.81
N ALA A 15 12.78 -15.67 2.69
CA ALA A 15 13.38 -15.34 1.43
C ALA A 15 14.08 -14.01 1.67
N ALA A 16 15.42 -13.99 1.53
CA ALA A 16 16.12 -12.72 1.46
C ALA A 16 15.37 -11.86 0.44
N PRO A 17 15.11 -10.57 0.71
CA PRO A 17 14.48 -9.72 -0.27
C PRO A 17 15.32 -9.83 -1.54
N ALA A 18 14.74 -10.37 -2.61
CA ALA A 18 15.34 -10.21 -3.92
C ALA A 18 15.56 -8.70 -4.06
N ALA A 19 16.79 -8.28 -4.37
CA ALA A 19 17.06 -6.87 -4.58
C ALA A 19 16.04 -6.35 -5.60
N ALA A 20 15.40 -5.23 -5.30
CA ALA A 20 14.47 -4.58 -6.20
C ALA A 20 15.15 -4.45 -7.58
N GLN A 21 14.52 -4.97 -8.63
CA GLN A 21 15.04 -4.76 -9.97
C GLN A 21 14.65 -3.37 -10.45
N ASP A 22 15.61 -2.69 -11.08
CA ASP A 22 15.35 -1.43 -11.77
C ASP A 22 14.52 -1.69 -13.03
N PHE A 23 13.67 -0.73 -13.38
CA PHE A 23 12.91 -0.76 -14.65
C PHE A 23 13.86 -0.92 -15.85
N GLY A 24 13.42 -1.70 -16.83
CA GLY A 24 14.11 -2.06 -18.07
C GLY A 24 15.00 -3.30 -17.97
N GLN A 25 15.39 -3.73 -16.77
CA GLN A 25 16.37 -4.81 -16.60
C GLN A 25 15.80 -6.17 -17.03
N TYR A 26 14.57 -6.49 -16.63
CA TYR A 26 13.95 -7.77 -16.95
C TYR A 26 13.70 -7.88 -18.45
N GLY A 27 13.13 -6.83 -19.05
CA GLY A 27 12.81 -6.75 -20.46
C GLY A 27 14.06 -6.72 -21.34
N TYR A 28 15.13 -6.03 -20.90
CA TYR A 28 16.43 -6.08 -21.59
C TYR A 28 16.99 -7.49 -21.65
N GLN A 29 16.95 -8.23 -20.53
CA GLN A 29 17.39 -9.63 -20.51
C GLN A 29 16.53 -10.50 -21.43
N THR A 30 15.20 -10.34 -21.40
CA THR A 30 14.30 -11.07 -22.30
C THR A 30 14.64 -10.79 -23.76
N MET A 31 14.72 -9.51 -24.15
CA MET A 31 15.05 -9.08 -25.50
C MET A 31 16.37 -9.69 -25.97
N ARG A 32 17.42 -9.56 -25.15
CA ARG A 32 18.76 -10.05 -25.46
C ARG A 32 18.77 -11.56 -25.70
N ASP A 33 18.21 -12.32 -24.77
CA ASP A 33 18.21 -13.78 -24.87
C ASP A 33 17.32 -14.25 -26.01
N LEU A 34 16.17 -13.60 -26.23
CA LEU A 34 15.25 -13.90 -27.31
C LEU A 34 15.93 -13.70 -28.67
N ALA A 35 16.62 -12.57 -28.86
CA ALA A 35 17.31 -12.26 -30.11
C ALA A 35 18.55 -13.13 -30.36
N LEU A 36 19.39 -13.34 -29.35
CA LEU A 36 20.67 -14.05 -29.50
C LEU A 36 20.52 -15.56 -29.50
N SER A 37 19.58 -16.11 -28.73
CA SER A 37 19.41 -17.55 -28.57
C SER A 37 18.41 -18.14 -29.56
N TYR A 38 17.51 -17.31 -30.09
CA TYR A 38 16.43 -17.74 -30.98
C TYR A 38 16.30 -16.89 -32.26
N PRO A 39 17.39 -16.74 -33.06
CA PRO A 39 17.28 -16.13 -34.39
C PRO A 39 16.44 -16.99 -35.33
N GLY A 40 15.72 -16.34 -36.25
CA GLY A 40 14.86 -17.02 -37.21
C GLY A 40 13.67 -17.73 -36.57
N ARG A 41 13.12 -17.14 -35.50
CA ARG A 41 11.88 -17.58 -34.83
C ARG A 41 10.64 -17.20 -35.65
N PHE A 42 10.66 -17.40 -36.96
CA PHE A 42 9.53 -17.10 -37.85
C PHE A 42 8.47 -18.20 -37.81
N THR A 43 7.23 -17.82 -38.10
CA THR A 43 6.09 -18.75 -38.16
C THR A 43 6.23 -19.77 -39.29
N GLY A 44 5.87 -21.03 -39.01
CA GLY A 44 5.85 -22.10 -40.01
C GLY A 44 7.16 -22.88 -40.16
N ALA A 45 8.13 -22.66 -39.26
CA ALA A 45 9.24 -23.58 -39.08
C ALA A 45 8.69 -25.02 -38.82
N PRO A 46 9.17 -26.05 -39.55
CA PRO A 46 8.56 -27.37 -39.50
C PRO A 46 8.86 -28.08 -38.16
N GLU A 47 7.83 -28.34 -37.36
CA GLU A 47 7.78 -29.19 -36.14
C GLU A 47 8.10 -28.53 -34.76
N THR A 48 7.64 -29.20 -33.69
CA THR A 48 8.00 -28.96 -32.29
C THR A 48 9.50 -29.19 -32.08
N GLY A 49 10.20 -28.21 -31.51
CA GLY A 49 11.68 -28.22 -31.38
C GLY A 49 12.43 -27.33 -32.38
N THR A 50 11.71 -26.57 -33.21
CA THR A 50 12.25 -25.47 -34.02
C THR A 50 12.47 -24.20 -33.19
N THR A 51 13.22 -23.24 -33.73
CA THR A 51 13.55 -21.99 -33.05
C THR A 51 12.32 -21.21 -32.56
N PHE A 52 11.22 -21.22 -33.32
CA PHE A 52 9.96 -20.59 -32.89
C PHE A 52 9.38 -21.21 -31.61
N PHE A 53 9.22 -22.54 -31.55
CA PHE A 53 8.66 -23.18 -30.35
C PHE A 53 9.60 -23.10 -29.16
N ALA A 54 10.92 -23.13 -29.38
CA ALA A 54 11.88 -22.92 -28.30
C ALA A 54 11.84 -21.47 -27.77
N ALA A 55 11.62 -20.49 -28.64
CA ALA A 55 11.36 -19.10 -28.25
C ALA A 55 10.01 -18.97 -27.51
N SER A 56 8.98 -19.70 -27.95
CA SER A 56 7.67 -19.75 -27.29
C SER A 56 7.78 -20.31 -25.87
N ASP A 57 8.50 -21.42 -25.68
CA ASP A 57 8.77 -21.99 -24.36
C ASP A 57 9.54 -21.02 -23.46
N TYR A 58 10.54 -20.32 -24.02
CA TYR A 58 11.28 -19.28 -23.30
C TYR A 58 10.37 -18.11 -22.88
N MET A 59 9.57 -17.57 -23.80
CA MET A 59 8.63 -16.48 -23.52
C MET A 59 7.58 -16.90 -22.49
N ALA A 60 7.11 -18.16 -22.54
CA ALA A 60 6.19 -18.70 -21.55
C ALA A 60 6.85 -18.76 -20.16
N ASP A 61 8.11 -19.21 -20.05
CA ASP A 61 8.85 -19.16 -18.78
C ASP A 61 8.96 -17.72 -18.25
N ARG A 62 9.33 -16.76 -19.11
CA ARG A 62 9.44 -15.36 -18.72
C ARG A 62 8.10 -14.76 -18.26
N LEU A 63 6.99 -15.09 -18.93
CA LEU A 63 5.64 -14.63 -18.58
C LEU A 63 5.07 -15.32 -17.33
N SER A 64 5.54 -16.54 -17.01
CA SER A 64 5.01 -17.35 -15.90
C SER A 64 5.13 -16.68 -14.52
N ARG A 65 6.02 -15.68 -14.38
CA ARG A 65 6.15 -14.85 -13.18
C ARG A 65 4.87 -14.09 -12.82
N ALA A 66 4.05 -13.76 -13.81
CA ALA A 66 2.80 -13.03 -13.64
C ALA A 66 1.62 -13.96 -13.35
N GLY A 67 1.72 -15.24 -13.70
CA GLY A 67 0.67 -16.23 -13.51
C GLY A 67 0.79 -17.42 -14.46
N ALA A 68 -0.22 -18.28 -14.47
CA ALA A 68 -0.27 -19.42 -15.38
C ALA A 68 -0.39 -18.95 -16.84
N VAL A 69 0.52 -19.43 -17.70
CA VAL A 69 0.49 -19.15 -19.15
C VAL A 69 -0.45 -20.13 -19.84
N ARG A 70 -1.39 -19.58 -20.61
CA ARG A 70 -2.25 -20.33 -21.53
C ARG A 70 -1.71 -20.19 -22.95
N VAL A 71 -1.30 -21.31 -23.51
CA VAL A 71 -0.87 -21.40 -24.91
C VAL A 71 -2.09 -21.57 -25.81
N GLN A 72 -2.18 -20.78 -26.89
CA GLN A 72 -3.17 -20.95 -27.97
C GLN A 72 -2.46 -21.43 -29.23
N ASP A 73 -2.59 -22.71 -29.55
CA ASP A 73 -2.06 -23.28 -30.79
C ASP A 73 -2.97 -22.96 -31.99
N PHE A 74 -2.37 -22.55 -33.10
CA PHE A 74 -3.09 -22.34 -34.34
C PHE A 74 -2.21 -22.60 -35.57
N ASN A 75 -2.83 -22.61 -36.75
CA ASN A 75 -2.13 -22.68 -38.03
C ASN A 75 -2.33 -21.36 -38.77
N ALA A 76 -1.24 -20.64 -39.03
CA ALA A 76 -1.23 -19.34 -39.69
C ALA A 76 -1.37 -19.42 -41.23
N GLY A 77 -1.73 -20.60 -41.76
CA GLY A 77 -1.78 -20.87 -43.20
C GLY A 77 -0.43 -21.20 -43.82
N VAL A 78 0.67 -20.70 -43.25
CA VAL A 78 2.05 -21.04 -43.65
C VAL A 78 2.74 -22.05 -42.74
N GLY A 79 2.08 -22.38 -41.62
CA GLY A 79 2.50 -23.44 -40.71
C GLY A 79 2.00 -23.18 -39.29
N PRO A 80 2.41 -24.00 -38.31
CA PRO A 80 1.93 -23.87 -36.94
C PRO A 80 2.55 -22.65 -36.25
N SER A 81 1.79 -22.04 -35.34
CA SER A 81 2.19 -20.90 -34.50
C SER A 81 1.43 -20.96 -33.16
N GLN A 82 1.82 -20.08 -32.24
CA GLN A 82 1.28 -20.01 -30.88
C GLN A 82 1.12 -18.57 -30.41
N ASN A 83 0.03 -18.29 -29.69
CA ASN A 83 -0.02 -17.15 -28.77
C ASN A 83 0.20 -17.62 -27.34
N LEU A 84 0.81 -16.76 -26.52
CA LEU A 84 1.00 -16.99 -25.10
C LEU A 84 0.21 -15.95 -24.31
N VAL A 85 -0.76 -16.39 -23.51
CA VAL A 85 -1.65 -15.50 -22.76
C VAL A 85 -1.47 -15.69 -21.26
N VAL A 86 -1.22 -14.60 -20.53
CA VAL A 86 -1.31 -14.57 -19.06
C VAL A 86 -2.36 -13.58 -18.62
N SER A 87 -3.29 -14.03 -17.78
CA SER A 87 -4.42 -13.22 -17.30
C SER A 87 -4.25 -12.86 -15.82
N LEU A 88 -4.35 -11.57 -15.50
CA LEU A 88 -4.50 -11.06 -14.14
C LEU A 88 -5.95 -10.59 -13.98
N PRO A 89 -6.83 -11.37 -13.33
CA PRO A 89 -8.25 -11.08 -13.29
C PRO A 89 -8.55 -9.83 -12.44
N GLY A 90 -9.37 -8.94 -12.99
CA GLY A 90 -9.97 -7.83 -12.26
C GLY A 90 -11.31 -8.20 -11.62
N VAL A 91 -11.89 -7.28 -10.86
CA VAL A 91 -13.18 -7.48 -10.18
C VAL A 91 -14.39 -6.97 -10.98
N ASP A 92 -14.19 -6.09 -11.97
CA ASP A 92 -15.29 -5.50 -12.76
C ASP A 92 -15.65 -6.30 -14.03
N GLY A 93 -14.91 -7.37 -14.33
CA GLY A 93 -15.12 -8.22 -15.50
C GLY A 93 -14.60 -7.65 -16.82
N ARG A 94 -14.06 -6.42 -16.84
CA ARG A 94 -13.39 -5.83 -18.00
C ARG A 94 -11.92 -6.22 -18.04
N THR A 95 -11.33 -6.17 -19.24
CA THR A 95 -9.93 -6.56 -19.44
C THR A 95 -9.21 -5.60 -20.40
N LEU A 96 -8.08 -5.06 -19.97
CA LEU A 96 -7.13 -4.35 -20.83
C LEU A 96 -6.12 -5.37 -21.39
N VAL A 97 -6.02 -5.43 -22.72
CA VAL A 97 -5.06 -6.32 -23.41
C VAL A 97 -3.76 -5.55 -23.61
N VAL A 98 -2.63 -6.19 -23.30
CA VAL A 98 -1.28 -5.68 -23.54
C VAL A 98 -0.56 -6.73 -24.36
N GLY A 99 -0.08 -6.39 -25.54
CA GLY A 99 0.53 -7.37 -26.43
C GLY A 99 1.70 -6.86 -27.23
N ALA A 100 2.48 -7.84 -27.69
CA ALA A 100 3.60 -7.68 -28.61
C ALA A 100 3.74 -8.99 -29.36
N HIS A 101 4.06 -8.96 -30.65
CA HIS A 101 4.48 -10.18 -31.31
C HIS A 101 5.90 -10.56 -30.89
N PHE A 102 6.17 -11.85 -30.89
CA PHE A 102 7.49 -12.37 -30.54
C PHE A 102 8.13 -13.15 -31.68
N ASP A 103 7.47 -13.36 -32.82
CA ASP A 103 8.09 -13.97 -34.00
C ASP A 103 8.89 -12.97 -34.83
N THR A 104 9.77 -13.50 -35.68
CA THR A 104 10.54 -12.71 -36.67
C THR A 104 9.88 -12.78 -38.04
N ALA A 105 10.04 -11.72 -38.83
CA ALA A 105 9.56 -11.67 -40.21
C ALA A 105 10.23 -12.70 -41.16
N GLY A 106 9.50 -13.01 -42.23
CA GLY A 106 10.04 -13.76 -43.37
C GLY A 106 10.43 -15.21 -43.06
N THR A 107 11.54 -15.68 -43.62
CA THR A 107 12.00 -17.07 -43.48
C THR A 107 13.52 -17.16 -43.24
N SER A 108 14.16 -16.06 -42.85
CA SER A 108 15.60 -16.05 -42.61
C SER A 108 15.90 -16.75 -41.29
N PRO A 109 16.76 -17.80 -41.26
CA PRO A 109 17.16 -18.44 -40.02
C PRO A 109 18.09 -17.57 -39.16
N ASP A 110 18.71 -16.56 -39.75
CA ASP A 110 19.72 -15.72 -39.10
C ASP A 110 19.15 -14.39 -38.57
N LEU A 111 17.88 -14.07 -38.89
CA LEU A 111 17.24 -12.83 -38.45
C LEU A 111 17.04 -12.85 -36.93
N GLN A 112 17.80 -12.03 -36.21
CA GLN A 112 17.69 -11.94 -34.76
C GLN A 112 16.46 -11.15 -34.32
N GLY A 113 15.95 -10.23 -35.14
CA GLY A 113 14.74 -9.46 -34.84
C GLY A 113 14.85 -8.76 -33.50
N VAL A 114 15.96 -8.03 -33.29
CA VAL A 114 16.28 -7.34 -32.05
C VAL A 114 15.33 -6.17 -31.87
N ASP A 115 15.25 -5.31 -32.87
CA ASP A 115 14.31 -4.21 -32.93
C ASP A 115 12.90 -4.78 -33.13
N ASP A 116 12.71 -5.61 -34.17
CA ASP A 116 11.41 -6.16 -34.55
C ASP A 116 11.35 -7.71 -34.43
N ASN A 117 10.80 -8.26 -33.35
CA ASN A 117 10.28 -7.56 -32.17
C ASN A 117 10.70 -8.20 -30.84
N ALA A 118 11.99 -8.54 -30.70
CA ALA A 118 12.51 -8.96 -29.40
C ALA A 118 12.41 -7.83 -28.36
N SER A 119 12.50 -6.57 -28.80
CA SER A 119 12.44 -5.39 -27.94
C SER A 119 11.06 -5.20 -27.28
N GLY A 120 9.98 -5.21 -28.06
CA GLY A 120 8.61 -5.11 -27.55
C GLY A 120 8.18 -6.36 -26.78
N ALA A 121 8.51 -7.56 -27.27
CA ALA A 121 8.31 -8.80 -26.53
C ALA A 121 9.04 -8.79 -25.18
N GLY A 122 10.24 -8.22 -25.12
CA GLY A 122 10.99 -8.04 -23.88
C GLY A 122 10.24 -7.19 -22.86
N VAL A 123 9.82 -5.99 -23.28
CA VAL A 123 9.04 -5.07 -22.42
C VAL A 123 7.72 -5.71 -21.98
N LEU A 124 7.02 -6.44 -22.84
CA LEU A 124 5.79 -7.17 -22.49
C LEU A 124 6.01 -8.09 -21.27
N THR A 125 7.08 -8.89 -21.28
CA THR A 125 7.37 -9.81 -20.16
C THR A 125 7.69 -9.08 -18.86
N GLU A 126 8.32 -7.90 -18.94
CA GLU A 126 8.62 -7.08 -17.78
C GLU A 126 7.37 -6.45 -17.18
N LEU A 127 6.46 -5.93 -18.01
CA LEU A 127 5.18 -5.40 -17.55
C LEU A 127 4.36 -6.47 -16.81
N ALA A 128 4.31 -7.68 -17.36
CA ALA A 128 3.66 -8.80 -16.71
C ALA A 128 4.27 -9.07 -15.32
N ALA A 129 5.60 -9.07 -15.22
CA ALA A 129 6.30 -9.30 -13.96
C ALA A 129 6.09 -8.16 -12.94
N HIS A 130 6.07 -6.89 -13.37
CA HIS A 130 5.78 -5.76 -12.48
C HIS A 130 4.34 -5.78 -11.94
N MET A 131 3.37 -6.18 -12.76
CA MET A 131 1.97 -6.24 -12.35
C MET A 131 1.65 -7.49 -11.50
N SER A 132 2.56 -8.45 -11.41
CA SER A 132 2.39 -9.67 -10.62
C SER A 132 2.11 -9.36 -9.14
N GLY A 133 1.09 -10.01 -8.58
CA GLY A 133 0.68 -9.86 -7.18
C GLY A 133 -0.14 -8.60 -6.87
N LEU A 134 -0.27 -7.65 -7.81
CA LEU A 134 -1.13 -6.49 -7.63
C LEU A 134 -2.60 -6.88 -7.80
N GLN A 135 -3.46 -6.23 -7.01
CA GLN A 135 -4.90 -6.35 -7.17
C GLN A 135 -5.41 -5.27 -8.11
N THR A 136 -6.28 -5.66 -9.04
CA THR A 136 -6.79 -4.77 -10.07
C THR A 136 -8.33 -4.67 -10.04
N GLN A 137 -8.85 -3.50 -10.38
CA GLN A 137 -10.27 -3.28 -10.63
C GLN A 137 -10.65 -3.86 -12.00
N THR A 138 -9.95 -3.39 -13.04
CA THR A 138 -10.02 -3.89 -14.41
C THR A 138 -8.90 -4.90 -14.63
N GLY A 139 -9.20 -6.04 -15.24
CA GLY A 139 -8.23 -7.10 -15.49
C GLY A 139 -7.17 -6.73 -16.51
N LEU A 140 -6.09 -7.49 -16.54
CA LEU A 140 -5.06 -7.42 -17.57
C LEU A 140 -4.93 -8.77 -18.27
N GLU A 141 -4.73 -8.75 -19.58
CA GLU A 141 -4.21 -9.90 -20.32
C GLU A 141 -2.94 -9.50 -21.06
N PHE A 142 -1.83 -10.14 -20.71
CA PHE A 142 -0.57 -10.03 -21.42
C PHE A 142 -0.53 -11.11 -22.50
N VAL A 143 -0.38 -10.70 -23.76
CA VAL A 143 -0.43 -11.60 -24.91
C VAL A 143 0.82 -11.46 -25.77
N ALA A 144 1.65 -12.49 -25.80
CA ALA A 144 2.70 -12.59 -26.81
C ALA A 144 2.10 -13.25 -28.06
N PHE A 145 1.97 -12.47 -29.15
CA PHE A 145 1.39 -12.95 -30.40
C PHE A 145 2.42 -13.65 -31.27
N GLY A 146 2.02 -14.74 -31.91
CA GLY A 146 2.79 -15.33 -33.00
C GLY A 146 2.19 -14.96 -34.36
N ALA A 147 2.96 -15.12 -35.44
CA ALA A 147 2.49 -14.96 -36.81
C ALA A 147 1.97 -13.54 -37.15
N GLU A 148 2.64 -12.52 -36.63
CA GLU A 148 2.40 -11.13 -37.02
C GLU A 148 2.93 -10.90 -38.45
N GLU A 149 4.25 -11.09 -38.61
CA GLU A 149 5.07 -10.51 -39.70
C GLU A 149 5.11 -11.38 -40.97
N PHE A 150 3.93 -11.76 -41.47
CA PHE A 150 3.85 -12.56 -42.69
C PHE A 150 3.85 -11.68 -43.96
N VAL A 151 4.79 -11.99 -44.87
CA VAL A 151 4.96 -11.36 -46.19
C VAL A 151 3.69 -11.50 -47.04
N SER A 152 3.05 -10.37 -47.33
CA SER A 152 2.03 -10.25 -48.38
C SER A 152 2.60 -10.70 -49.72
N THR A 153 1.98 -11.69 -50.35
CA THR A 153 2.15 -11.88 -51.80
C THR A 153 1.57 -10.66 -52.53
N PRO A 154 2.23 -10.13 -53.59
CA PRO A 154 1.65 -9.05 -54.38
C PRO A 154 0.23 -9.39 -54.83
N GLY A 155 -0.76 -8.64 -54.35
CA GLY A 155 -2.18 -8.84 -54.63
C GLY A 155 -3.04 -9.34 -53.47
N ASP A 156 -2.48 -9.70 -52.31
CA ASP A 156 -3.28 -10.09 -51.13
C ASP A 156 -3.63 -8.93 -50.18
N GLY A 157 -3.03 -7.74 -50.38
CA GLY A 157 -3.34 -6.53 -49.62
C GLY A 157 -3.12 -6.65 -48.11
N GLY A 158 -2.12 -7.43 -47.67
CA GLY A 158 -1.81 -7.59 -46.23
C GLY A 158 -2.78 -8.51 -45.47
N ARG A 159 -3.67 -9.22 -46.18
CA ARG A 159 -4.69 -10.10 -45.55
C ARG A 159 -4.11 -11.24 -44.72
N ARG A 160 -2.84 -11.59 -44.92
CA ARG A 160 -2.18 -12.74 -44.29
C ARG A 160 -1.28 -12.40 -43.09
N SER A 161 -1.07 -11.13 -42.75
CA SER A 161 -0.38 -10.69 -41.53
C SER A 161 -1.30 -10.78 -40.29
N LEU A 162 -0.76 -10.61 -39.08
CA LEU A 162 -1.52 -10.50 -37.82
C LEU A 162 -2.35 -11.74 -37.45
N GLN A 163 -1.90 -12.95 -37.83
CA GLN A 163 -2.68 -14.17 -37.61
C GLN A 163 -2.84 -14.51 -36.13
N GLY A 164 -1.84 -14.21 -35.29
CA GLY A 164 -1.93 -14.36 -33.84
C GLY A 164 -3.01 -13.48 -33.22
N ALA A 165 -2.98 -12.18 -33.50
CA ALA A 165 -4.01 -11.25 -33.03
C ALA A 165 -5.42 -11.63 -33.52
N LYS A 166 -5.57 -12.00 -34.80
CA LYS A 166 -6.83 -12.53 -35.35
C LYS A 166 -7.31 -13.75 -34.59
N HIS A 167 -6.42 -14.73 -34.39
CA HIS A 167 -6.74 -15.95 -33.67
C HIS A 167 -7.17 -15.66 -32.21
N TYR A 168 -6.49 -14.73 -31.54
CA TYR A 168 -6.86 -14.32 -30.18
C TYR A 168 -8.27 -13.72 -30.16
N VAL A 169 -8.55 -12.74 -31.03
CA VAL A 169 -9.85 -12.05 -31.11
C VAL A 169 -11.00 -12.98 -31.52
N ASP A 170 -10.76 -13.91 -32.44
CA ASP A 170 -11.74 -14.90 -32.90
C ASP A 170 -12.14 -15.87 -31.77
N ASN A 171 -11.21 -16.15 -30.85
CA ASN A 171 -11.45 -17.01 -29.69
C ASN A 171 -12.03 -16.26 -28.47
N LEU A 172 -12.19 -14.94 -28.53
CA LEU A 172 -12.95 -14.22 -27.51
C LEU A 172 -14.44 -14.55 -27.64
N THR A 173 -15.09 -14.82 -26.51
CA THR A 173 -16.55 -14.88 -26.45
C THR A 173 -17.14 -13.48 -26.68
N ASP A 174 -18.42 -13.41 -27.07
CA ASP A 174 -19.11 -12.12 -27.22
C ASP A 174 -19.09 -11.28 -25.93
N ALA A 175 -19.16 -11.94 -24.77
CA ALA A 175 -19.05 -11.28 -23.48
C ALA A 175 -17.64 -10.75 -23.21
N GLN A 176 -16.59 -11.45 -23.63
CA GLN A 176 -15.22 -10.93 -23.51
C GLN A 176 -14.98 -9.77 -24.46
N ARG A 177 -15.43 -9.87 -25.71
CA ARG A 177 -15.33 -8.76 -26.70
C ARG A 177 -16.03 -7.50 -26.21
N ALA A 178 -17.24 -7.64 -25.65
CA ALA A 178 -18.00 -6.50 -25.12
C ALA A 178 -17.38 -5.87 -23.85
N ASN A 179 -16.47 -6.58 -23.17
CA ASN A 179 -15.83 -6.14 -21.94
C ASN A 179 -14.34 -5.80 -22.13
N LEU A 180 -13.86 -5.68 -23.37
CA LEU A 180 -12.52 -5.14 -23.61
C LEU A 180 -12.45 -3.69 -23.12
N ALA A 181 -11.47 -3.39 -22.29
CA ALA A 181 -11.22 -2.06 -21.74
C ALA A 181 -10.28 -1.23 -22.63
N GLY A 182 -9.50 -1.89 -23.49
CA GLY A 182 -8.52 -1.28 -24.39
C GLY A 182 -7.51 -2.29 -24.90
N MET A 183 -6.62 -1.83 -25.77
CA MET A 183 -5.48 -2.60 -26.28
C MET A 183 -4.22 -1.73 -26.30
N ILE A 184 -3.13 -2.24 -25.72
CA ILE A 184 -1.79 -1.64 -25.80
C ILE A 184 -0.92 -2.57 -26.64
N ASN A 185 -0.39 -2.06 -27.74
CA ASN A 185 0.53 -2.77 -28.63
C ASN A 185 1.94 -2.23 -28.45
N ILE A 186 2.89 -3.13 -28.23
CA ILE A 186 4.30 -2.79 -28.07
C ILE A 186 5.06 -3.39 -29.26
N ASP A 187 5.53 -2.51 -30.13
CA ASP A 187 6.24 -2.86 -31.36
C ASP A 187 7.73 -2.50 -31.28
N SER A 188 8.43 -2.40 -32.40
CA SER A 188 9.88 -2.18 -32.47
C SER A 188 10.32 -0.92 -31.70
N LEU A 189 11.21 -1.06 -30.70
CA LEU A 189 11.51 -0.01 -29.71
C LEU A 189 12.92 0.59 -29.78
N ILE A 190 13.83 0.06 -30.61
CA ILE A 190 15.28 0.33 -30.53
C ILE A 190 15.75 1.31 -31.59
N THR A 191 15.47 1.02 -32.86
CA THR A 191 16.17 1.66 -33.99
C THR A 191 15.85 3.14 -34.13
N GLY A 192 14.59 3.53 -33.92
CA GLY A 192 14.15 4.86 -34.27
C GLY A 192 14.72 6.00 -33.44
N ASP A 193 14.75 7.20 -34.03
CA ASP A 193 15.28 8.41 -33.40
C ASP A 193 14.50 8.77 -32.12
N PHE A 194 13.17 8.64 -32.14
CA PHE A 194 12.29 9.04 -31.03
C PHE A 194 11.40 7.91 -30.55
N MET A 195 10.96 8.00 -29.29
CA MET A 195 9.91 7.11 -28.74
C MET A 195 8.55 7.67 -29.09
N TYR A 196 7.61 6.81 -29.45
CA TYR A 196 6.26 7.21 -29.74
C TYR A 196 5.20 6.40 -28.97
N GLY A 197 4.08 7.08 -28.71
CA GLY A 197 2.82 6.52 -28.26
C GLY A 197 1.67 7.14 -29.05
N HIS A 198 1.00 6.33 -29.86
CA HIS A 198 -0.08 6.75 -30.76
C HIS A 198 -1.43 6.18 -30.32
N ALA A 199 -2.51 6.83 -30.74
CA ALA A 199 -3.85 6.28 -30.63
C ALA A 199 -4.19 5.40 -31.86
N GLY A 200 -5.23 4.56 -31.73
CA GLY A 200 -5.81 3.85 -32.87
C GLY A 200 -6.58 4.78 -33.81
N VAL A 201 -6.72 4.41 -35.08
CA VAL A 201 -7.48 5.23 -36.07
C VAL A 201 -8.95 5.38 -35.69
N ASN A 202 -9.50 4.44 -34.90
CA ASN A 202 -10.85 4.48 -34.36
C ASN A 202 -11.15 5.74 -33.51
N TYR A 203 -10.13 6.45 -32.99
CA TYR A 203 -10.35 7.71 -32.26
C TYR A 203 -10.97 8.80 -33.16
N LEU A 204 -10.78 8.73 -34.47
CA LEU A 204 -11.33 9.70 -35.42
C LEU A 204 -12.87 9.67 -35.43
N ASP A 205 -13.44 8.51 -35.14
CA ASP A 205 -14.89 8.34 -34.98
C ASP A 205 -15.35 8.67 -33.55
N ASN A 206 -14.50 8.42 -32.55
CA ASN A 206 -14.79 8.67 -31.14
C ASN A 206 -13.56 9.22 -30.38
N SER A 207 -13.55 10.53 -30.11
CA SER A 207 -12.40 11.19 -29.46
C SER A 207 -12.11 10.72 -28.03
N ASP A 208 -13.08 10.11 -27.35
CA ASP A 208 -12.88 9.58 -25.99
C ASP A 208 -11.89 8.40 -25.98
N LEU A 209 -11.68 7.76 -27.14
CA LEU A 209 -10.71 6.66 -27.32
C LEU A 209 -9.24 7.14 -27.30
N LEU A 210 -9.00 8.45 -27.20
CA LEU A 210 -7.66 9.01 -26.93
C LEU A 210 -7.18 8.78 -25.49
N SER A 211 -8.01 8.22 -24.60
CA SER A 211 -7.75 8.11 -23.16
C SER A 211 -6.40 7.46 -22.82
N LEU A 212 -6.10 6.26 -23.32
CA LEU A 212 -4.84 5.56 -23.05
C LEU A 212 -3.61 6.36 -23.53
N ARG A 213 -3.69 6.92 -24.74
CA ARG A 213 -2.61 7.74 -25.32
C ARG A 213 -2.40 9.01 -24.49
N ASN A 214 -3.46 9.72 -24.15
CA ASN A 214 -3.34 10.94 -23.36
C ASN A 214 -2.73 10.66 -21.98
N ARG A 215 -3.16 9.59 -21.31
CA ARG A 215 -2.61 9.24 -20.01
C ARG A 215 -1.15 8.79 -20.10
N ALA A 216 -0.77 8.00 -21.09
CA ALA A 216 0.63 7.63 -21.33
C ALA A 216 1.53 8.86 -21.53
N HIS A 217 1.06 9.86 -22.29
CA HIS A 217 1.77 11.12 -22.54
C HIS A 217 1.86 12.01 -21.29
N GLU A 218 0.84 12.01 -20.44
CA GLU A 218 0.89 12.68 -19.14
C GLU A 218 1.92 12.05 -18.21
N ILE A 219 1.91 10.73 -18.09
CA ILE A 219 2.89 9.97 -17.31
C ILE A 219 4.31 10.22 -17.83
N ALA A 220 4.51 10.19 -19.16
CA ALA A 220 5.82 10.48 -19.75
C ALA A 220 6.33 11.87 -19.35
N ARG A 221 5.45 12.89 -19.34
CA ARG A 221 5.79 14.25 -18.90
C ARG A 221 6.12 14.31 -17.41
N GLU A 222 5.35 13.63 -16.57
CA GLU A 222 5.60 13.50 -15.12
C GLU A 222 6.97 12.85 -14.85
N LEU A 223 7.37 11.88 -15.67
CA LEU A 223 8.65 11.17 -15.57
C LEU A 223 9.83 11.87 -16.28
N GLY A 224 9.57 12.95 -17.04
CA GLY A 224 10.59 13.64 -17.83
C GLY A 224 11.10 12.84 -19.04
N ILE A 225 10.26 11.97 -19.62
CA ILE A 225 10.59 11.13 -20.79
C ILE A 225 9.96 11.76 -22.05
N ASP A 226 10.75 11.91 -23.13
CA ASP A 226 10.26 12.38 -24.43
C ASP A 226 9.48 11.27 -25.15
N LEU A 227 8.16 11.28 -24.99
CA LEU A 227 7.24 10.43 -25.73
C LEU A 227 6.47 11.27 -26.76
N ARG A 228 6.59 10.92 -28.04
CA ARG A 228 5.98 11.64 -29.15
C ARG A 228 4.75 10.94 -29.68
N SER A 229 4.06 11.60 -30.60
CA SER A 229 2.92 11.04 -31.33
C SER A 229 3.02 11.54 -32.77
N ASN A 230 2.46 10.79 -33.71
CA ASN A 230 2.51 11.11 -35.13
C ASN A 230 2.02 12.56 -35.37
N PRO A 231 2.84 13.43 -36.00
CA PRO A 231 2.47 14.82 -36.27
C PRO A 231 1.41 14.99 -37.39
N GLY A 232 1.03 13.93 -38.10
CA GLY A 232 0.04 13.97 -39.18
C GLY A 232 0.59 14.56 -40.47
N LEU A 233 1.90 14.38 -40.74
CA LEU A 233 2.56 14.92 -41.93
C LEU A 233 2.23 14.14 -43.21
N ASN A 234 1.82 12.87 -43.08
CA ASN A 234 1.35 12.05 -44.19
C ASN A 234 -0.19 11.90 -44.14
N PRO A 235 -0.93 12.29 -45.19
CA PRO A 235 -2.40 12.18 -45.22
C PRO A 235 -2.97 10.77 -45.04
N ALA A 236 -2.19 9.73 -45.32
CA ALA A 236 -2.59 8.33 -45.09
C ALA A 236 -2.57 7.94 -43.60
N TYR A 237 -1.84 8.71 -42.78
CA TYR A 237 -1.67 8.49 -41.34
C TYR A 237 -2.09 9.76 -40.60
N PRO A 238 -3.37 9.87 -40.24
CA PRO A 238 -3.89 11.03 -39.52
C PRO A 238 -3.07 11.38 -38.27
N ILE A 239 -3.14 12.64 -37.84
CA ILE A 239 -2.43 13.09 -36.65
C ILE A 239 -2.71 12.17 -35.45
N LEU A 240 -1.73 11.94 -34.59
CA LEU A 240 -1.80 11.07 -33.41
C LEU A 240 -2.03 9.57 -33.68
N THR A 241 -2.28 9.12 -34.92
CA THR A 241 -2.51 7.69 -35.19
C THR A 241 -1.19 6.96 -35.42
N GLY A 242 -1.18 5.68 -35.04
CA GLY A 242 -0.10 4.74 -35.37
C GLY A 242 -0.48 3.83 -36.54
N CYS A 243 0.42 2.91 -36.85
CA CYS A 243 0.32 1.85 -37.85
C CYS A 243 1.44 0.84 -37.52
N CYS A 244 1.44 -0.42 -37.91
CA CYS A 244 0.37 -1.30 -38.38
C CYS A 244 0.72 -2.69 -37.83
N SER A 245 0.44 -2.93 -36.55
CA SER A 245 0.81 -4.19 -35.88
C SER A 245 -0.43 -4.86 -35.28
N ASP A 246 -0.29 -5.72 -34.28
CA ASP A 246 -1.35 -6.61 -33.77
C ASP A 246 -2.63 -5.87 -33.35
N ALA A 247 -2.54 -4.64 -32.84
CA ALA A 247 -3.72 -3.85 -32.46
C ALA A 247 -4.62 -3.45 -33.64
N ALA A 248 -4.22 -3.65 -34.90
CA ALA A 248 -5.02 -3.30 -36.07
C ALA A 248 -6.27 -4.19 -36.16
N VAL A 249 -6.19 -5.41 -35.62
CA VAL A 249 -7.33 -6.33 -35.48
C VAL A 249 -8.35 -5.81 -34.46
N PHE A 250 -7.94 -4.91 -33.55
CA PHE A 250 -8.77 -4.34 -32.50
C PHE A 250 -9.42 -3.01 -32.89
N GLU A 251 -8.99 -2.35 -33.98
CA GLU A 251 -9.55 -1.09 -34.48
C GLU A 251 -11.05 -1.18 -34.82
N GLN A 252 -11.56 -2.39 -35.05
CA GLN A 252 -13.00 -2.63 -35.25
C GLN A 252 -13.85 -2.52 -33.97
N PHE A 253 -13.22 -2.43 -32.79
CA PHE A 253 -13.88 -2.29 -31.50
C PHE A 253 -13.88 -0.82 -31.04
N ASP A 254 -14.94 -0.42 -30.33
CA ASP A 254 -15.05 0.90 -29.69
C ASP A 254 -14.31 0.91 -28.35
N ILE A 255 -12.99 0.71 -28.42
CA ILE A 255 -12.08 0.66 -27.27
C ILE A 255 -10.84 1.55 -27.52
N PRO A 256 -10.23 2.12 -26.47
CA PRO A 256 -9.01 2.88 -26.64
C PRO A 256 -7.85 1.96 -27.03
N ILE A 257 -7.03 2.43 -27.97
CA ILE A 257 -5.85 1.71 -28.46
C ILE A 257 -4.62 2.59 -28.26
N LEU A 258 -3.52 2.00 -27.78
CA LEU A 258 -2.22 2.64 -27.65
C LEU A 258 -1.16 1.83 -28.42
N TRP A 259 -0.55 2.45 -29.43
CA TRP A 259 0.53 1.88 -30.22
C TRP A 259 1.87 2.45 -29.79
N LEU A 260 2.84 1.60 -29.44
CA LEU A 260 4.18 2.02 -29.09
C LEU A 260 5.20 1.52 -30.12
N GLU A 261 6.05 2.43 -30.57
CA GLU A 261 7.14 2.16 -31.51
C GLU A 261 8.26 3.20 -31.32
N ALA A 262 9.47 2.89 -31.79
CA ALA A 262 10.54 3.86 -31.96
C ALA A 262 10.81 4.06 -33.45
N THR A 263 10.54 5.27 -33.95
CA THR A 263 10.69 5.62 -35.37
C THR A 263 11.04 7.11 -35.55
N ASN A 264 10.90 7.64 -36.76
CA ASN A 264 10.96 9.06 -37.08
C ASN A 264 9.93 9.44 -38.17
N TRP A 265 8.79 9.98 -37.76
CA TRP A 265 7.70 10.41 -38.65
C TRP A 265 8.02 11.67 -39.48
N GLU A 266 9.22 12.25 -39.39
CA GLU A 266 9.63 13.45 -40.12
C GLU A 266 10.58 13.18 -41.31
N ILE A 267 10.91 11.91 -41.56
CA ILE A 267 11.83 11.49 -42.63
C ILE A 267 11.20 10.46 -43.58
N GLY A 268 11.89 10.14 -44.66
CA GLY A 268 11.41 9.19 -45.67
C GLY A 268 10.11 9.64 -46.34
N ASP A 269 9.19 8.69 -46.46
CA ASP A 269 7.83 8.90 -46.99
C ASP A 269 6.85 9.44 -45.91
N LEU A 270 7.37 9.83 -44.74
CA LEU A 270 6.61 10.41 -43.61
C LEU A 270 5.55 9.45 -43.04
N ASP A 271 5.78 8.15 -43.16
CA ASP A 271 4.90 7.05 -42.77
C ASP A 271 5.42 6.25 -41.57
N GLY A 272 6.55 6.68 -40.99
CA GLY A 272 7.22 5.95 -39.91
C GLY A 272 8.05 4.75 -40.38
N TYR A 273 8.16 4.49 -41.70
CA TYR A 273 8.96 3.35 -42.20
C TYR A 273 10.47 3.62 -42.22
N ASP A 274 10.87 4.88 -42.35
CA ASP A 274 12.27 5.29 -42.15
C ASP A 274 12.43 5.70 -40.67
N GLN A 275 13.07 4.85 -39.88
CA GLN A 275 13.11 4.95 -38.42
C GLN A 275 14.12 5.98 -37.91
N THR A 276 15.25 6.16 -38.60
CA THR A 276 16.37 6.94 -38.07
C THR A 276 17.16 7.71 -39.12
N THR A 277 17.67 8.87 -38.71
CA THR A 277 18.64 9.69 -39.46
C THR A 277 20.09 9.26 -39.27
N ASN A 278 20.36 8.22 -38.46
CA ASN A 278 21.71 7.76 -38.18
C ASN A 278 22.41 7.25 -39.45
N PRO A 279 23.52 7.87 -39.90
CA PRO A 279 24.19 7.48 -41.14
C PRO A 279 24.83 6.08 -41.08
N ALA A 280 24.98 5.50 -39.88
CA ALA A 280 25.44 4.12 -39.72
C ALA A 280 24.39 3.08 -40.15
N ILE A 281 23.12 3.49 -40.34
CA ILE A 281 22.00 2.63 -40.72
C ILE A 281 21.56 3.02 -42.14
N PRO A 282 22.07 2.34 -43.18
CA PRO A 282 21.79 2.71 -44.56
C PRO A 282 20.31 2.57 -44.89
N GLY A 283 19.70 3.62 -45.44
CA GLY A 283 18.27 3.64 -45.74
C GLY A 283 17.37 3.84 -44.52
N GLY A 284 17.94 4.12 -43.33
CA GLY A 284 17.20 4.60 -42.18
C GLY A 284 16.31 3.58 -41.46
N ARG A 285 16.35 2.30 -41.84
CA ARG A 285 15.55 1.21 -41.25
C ARG A 285 16.37 -0.05 -41.04
N THR A 286 16.02 -0.87 -40.06
CA THR A 286 16.72 -2.14 -39.79
C THR A 286 15.85 -3.37 -39.87
N TRP A 287 14.54 -3.26 -39.56
CA TRP A 287 13.65 -4.42 -39.47
C TRP A 287 13.69 -5.32 -40.71
N HIS A 288 13.42 -6.60 -40.48
CA HIS A 288 13.30 -7.66 -41.49
C HIS A 288 14.59 -7.94 -42.28
N ASP A 289 15.71 -7.32 -41.92
CA ASP A 289 17.03 -7.54 -42.50
C ASP A 289 17.94 -8.25 -41.49
N ALA A 290 18.44 -9.43 -41.83
CA ALA A 290 19.22 -10.25 -40.91
C ALA A 290 20.62 -9.67 -40.59
N GLU A 291 21.15 -8.78 -41.43
CA GLU A 291 22.42 -8.10 -41.18
C GLU A 291 22.19 -6.87 -40.27
N LEU A 292 21.14 -6.08 -40.57
CA LEU A 292 20.88 -4.81 -39.89
C LEU A 292 20.10 -4.98 -38.58
N ASP A 293 19.09 -5.85 -38.53
CA ASP A 293 18.35 -6.18 -37.30
C ASP A 293 19.04 -7.30 -36.51
N SER A 294 20.32 -7.04 -36.21
CA SER A 294 21.20 -7.91 -35.45
C SER A 294 21.80 -7.18 -34.26
N TRP A 295 22.07 -7.92 -33.19
CA TRP A 295 22.52 -7.38 -31.92
C TRP A 295 23.83 -6.63 -32.06
N ASP A 296 24.80 -7.21 -32.77
CA ASP A 296 26.11 -6.61 -32.95
C ASP A 296 26.05 -5.34 -33.79
N PHE A 297 25.28 -5.34 -34.89
CA PHE A 297 25.14 -4.16 -35.74
C PHE A 297 24.44 -3.01 -35.00
N LEU A 298 23.27 -3.26 -34.39
CA LEU A 298 22.52 -2.23 -33.69
C LEU A 298 23.29 -1.67 -32.49
N ARG A 299 24.02 -2.52 -31.75
CA ARG A 299 24.88 -2.08 -30.64
C ARG A 299 26.04 -1.21 -31.14
N GLU A 300 26.63 -1.53 -32.30
CA GLU A 300 27.67 -0.69 -32.92
C GLU A 300 27.10 0.64 -33.44
N ALA A 301 25.95 0.61 -34.09
CA ALA A 301 25.33 1.78 -34.71
C ALA A 301 24.72 2.77 -33.70
N LEU A 302 24.09 2.25 -32.63
CA LEU A 302 23.28 3.04 -31.69
C LEU A 302 23.87 3.13 -30.27
N GLY A 303 24.80 2.24 -29.92
CA GLY A 303 25.35 2.11 -28.58
C GLY A 303 24.46 1.31 -27.61
N GLU A 304 25.07 0.70 -26.59
CA GLU A 304 24.36 -0.12 -25.59
C GLU A 304 23.35 0.70 -24.75
N GLU A 305 23.68 1.97 -24.46
CA GLU A 305 22.78 2.87 -23.72
C GLU A 305 21.42 3.06 -24.40
N ARG A 306 21.35 2.95 -25.74
CA ARG A 306 20.07 3.02 -26.47
C ARG A 306 19.12 1.91 -26.03
N PHE A 307 19.63 0.69 -25.86
CA PHE A 307 18.83 -0.47 -25.53
C PHE A 307 18.29 -0.37 -24.10
N GLU A 308 19.17 -0.05 -23.16
CA GLU A 308 18.81 0.14 -21.75
C GLU A 308 17.82 1.30 -21.56
N GLN A 309 18.03 2.42 -22.28
CA GLN A 309 17.16 3.58 -22.21
C GLN A 309 15.74 3.25 -22.71
N ARG A 310 15.64 2.59 -23.87
CA ARG A 310 14.34 2.25 -24.48
C ARG A 310 13.56 1.27 -23.63
N THR A 311 14.16 0.16 -23.18
CA THR A 311 13.46 -0.81 -22.33
C THR A 311 13.03 -0.18 -21.01
N ARG A 312 13.90 0.60 -20.35
CA ARG A 312 13.60 1.28 -19.10
C ARG A 312 12.47 2.29 -19.25
N ASP A 313 12.56 3.19 -20.22
CA ASP A 313 11.65 4.33 -20.30
C ASP A 313 10.24 3.88 -20.72
N TYR A 314 10.12 2.90 -21.64
CA TYR A 314 8.84 2.26 -21.94
C TYR A 314 8.27 1.49 -20.75
N ALA A 315 9.08 0.68 -20.06
CA ALA A 315 8.62 -0.06 -18.89
C ALA A 315 8.11 0.88 -17.77
N ARG A 316 8.78 2.02 -17.54
CA ARG A 316 8.35 3.02 -16.54
C ARG A 316 7.00 3.64 -16.90
N ILE A 317 6.83 4.10 -18.14
CA ILE A 317 5.57 4.72 -18.60
C ILE A 317 4.45 3.69 -18.52
N LEU A 318 4.65 2.51 -19.12
CA LEU A 318 3.62 1.50 -19.24
C LEU A 318 3.26 0.86 -17.90
N THR A 319 4.23 0.55 -17.03
CA THR A 319 3.89 -0.01 -15.70
C THR A 319 3.02 0.96 -14.90
N ARG A 320 3.35 2.26 -14.94
CA ARG A 320 2.53 3.28 -14.27
C ARG A 320 1.15 3.41 -14.91
N LEU A 321 1.07 3.39 -16.24
CA LEU A 321 -0.19 3.41 -16.97
C LEU A 321 -1.08 2.22 -16.59
N LEU A 322 -0.54 1.01 -16.61
CA LEU A 322 -1.29 -0.21 -16.24
C LEU A 322 -1.78 -0.13 -14.80
N ALA A 323 -0.95 0.35 -13.85
CA ALA A 323 -1.37 0.50 -12.46
C ALA A 323 -2.57 1.45 -12.32
N GLU A 324 -2.59 2.56 -13.06
CA GLU A 324 -3.66 3.56 -12.98
C GLU A 324 -4.93 3.15 -13.74
N GLU A 325 -4.81 2.63 -14.96
CA GLU A 325 -5.94 2.20 -15.79
C GLU A 325 -6.67 1.00 -15.17
N THR A 326 -5.95 0.16 -14.44
CA THR A 326 -6.53 -0.96 -13.70
C THR A 326 -7.00 -0.58 -12.30
N GLY A 327 -6.72 0.63 -11.82
CA GLY A 327 -7.02 1.08 -10.46
C GLY A 327 -6.26 0.33 -9.35
N ALA A 328 -5.15 -0.32 -9.69
CA ALA A 328 -4.32 -1.04 -8.74
C ALA A 328 -3.71 -0.10 -7.69
N ASP A 329 -3.31 1.10 -8.11
CA ASP A 329 -2.83 2.19 -7.26
C ASP A 329 -3.89 2.61 -6.23
N LEU A 330 -5.15 2.78 -6.66
CA LEU A 330 -6.27 3.16 -5.79
C LEU A 330 -6.63 2.04 -4.81
N ILE A 331 -6.61 0.77 -5.25
CA ILE A 331 -6.85 -0.39 -4.38
C ILE A 331 -5.77 -0.49 -3.30
N ALA A 332 -4.50 -0.35 -3.70
CA ALA A 332 -3.37 -0.40 -2.79
C ALA A 332 -3.41 0.76 -1.78
N SER A 333 -3.64 1.99 -2.26
CA SER A 333 -3.72 3.16 -1.39
C SER A 333 -4.90 3.07 -0.41
N ALA A 334 -6.06 2.58 -0.85
CA ALA A 334 -7.19 2.35 0.05
C ALA A 334 -6.87 1.34 1.15
N ARG A 335 -6.19 0.23 0.83
CA ARG A 335 -5.77 -0.78 1.82
C ARG A 335 -4.81 -0.19 2.84
N ASP A 336 -3.81 0.54 2.37
CA ASP A 336 -2.82 1.23 3.20
C ASP A 336 -3.48 2.28 4.12
N ALA A 337 -4.36 3.11 3.57
CA ALA A 337 -5.17 4.06 4.33
C ALA A 337 -6.00 3.38 5.43
N GLY A 338 -6.50 2.16 5.22
CA GLY A 338 -7.18 1.40 6.25
C GLY A 338 -6.31 1.15 7.49
N LEU A 339 -5.01 0.85 7.30
CA LEU A 339 -4.05 0.71 8.40
C LEU A 339 -3.83 2.05 9.11
N THR A 340 -3.62 3.13 8.35
CA THR A 340 -3.48 4.49 8.89
C THR A 340 -4.67 4.89 9.75
N ALA A 341 -5.89 4.65 9.28
CA ALA A 341 -7.10 4.94 10.04
C ALA A 341 -7.19 4.15 11.36
N ALA A 342 -6.66 2.92 11.39
CA ALA A 342 -6.55 2.12 12.60
C ALA A 342 -5.51 2.70 13.59
N GLN A 343 -4.37 3.18 13.08
CA GLN A 343 -3.33 3.83 13.87
C GLN A 343 -3.82 5.17 14.46
N ILE A 344 -4.58 5.96 13.69
CA ILE A 344 -5.25 7.19 14.16
C ILE A 344 -6.21 6.86 15.31
N ALA A 345 -7.03 5.83 15.14
CA ALA A 345 -7.95 5.38 16.18
C ALA A 345 -7.20 4.94 17.45
N ASP A 346 -6.14 4.14 17.32
CA ASP A 346 -5.32 3.71 18.47
C ASP A 346 -4.69 4.91 19.21
N LEU A 347 -4.12 5.89 18.50
CA LEU A 347 -3.57 7.10 19.15
C LEU A 347 -4.65 7.91 19.87
N ALA A 348 -5.81 8.12 19.25
CA ALA A 348 -6.92 8.86 19.87
C ALA A 348 -7.42 8.18 21.16
N LEU A 349 -7.60 6.86 21.11
CA LEU A 349 -8.04 6.07 22.27
C LEU A 349 -6.97 6.05 23.37
N ARG A 350 -5.70 5.85 23.02
CA ARG A 350 -4.60 5.84 23.99
C ARG A 350 -4.43 7.19 24.66
N GLN A 351 -4.47 8.30 23.91
CA GLN A 351 -4.35 9.63 24.49
C GLN A 351 -5.45 9.92 25.52
N ASP A 352 -6.70 9.55 25.22
CA ASP A 352 -7.80 9.70 26.19
C ASP A 352 -7.60 8.78 27.41
N ALA A 353 -7.15 7.54 27.20
CA ALA A 353 -6.86 6.61 28.28
C ALA A 353 -5.74 7.11 29.21
N ASP A 354 -4.68 7.70 28.64
CA ASP A 354 -3.54 8.26 29.36
C ASP A 354 -3.95 9.49 30.19
N LEU A 355 -4.73 10.40 29.60
CA LEU A 355 -5.32 11.56 30.31
C LEU A 355 -6.26 11.10 31.44
N SER A 356 -7.10 10.10 31.16
CA SER A 356 -7.99 9.49 32.16
C SER A 356 -7.21 8.82 33.28
N ALA A 357 -6.09 8.16 32.99
CA ALA A 357 -5.23 7.51 33.98
C ALA A 357 -4.52 8.54 34.88
N LEU A 358 -3.99 9.63 34.30
CA LEU A 358 -3.43 10.74 35.06
C LEU A 358 -4.49 11.38 35.98
N SER A 359 -5.72 11.50 35.49
CA SER A 359 -6.81 12.05 36.30
C SER A 359 -7.28 11.13 37.41
N MET A 360 -7.42 9.84 37.13
CA MET A 360 -7.78 8.84 38.13
C MET A 360 -6.71 8.61 39.19
N ARG A 361 -5.44 8.84 38.87
CA ARG A 361 -4.36 8.84 39.87
C ARG A 361 -4.67 9.84 40.97
N ALA A 362 -5.04 11.07 40.64
CA ALA A 362 -5.39 12.07 41.64
C ALA A 362 -6.59 11.64 42.50
N ALA A 363 -7.57 10.92 41.93
CA ALA A 363 -8.66 10.33 42.71
C ALA A 363 -8.14 9.29 43.72
N ARG A 364 -7.26 8.38 43.29
CA ARG A 364 -6.68 7.34 44.14
C ARG A 364 -5.76 7.90 45.22
N ASP A 365 -4.94 8.89 44.89
CA ASP A 365 -4.03 9.51 45.85
C ASP A 365 -4.80 10.25 46.98
N ARG A 366 -6.11 10.50 46.80
CA ARG A 366 -7.01 11.05 47.84
C ARG A 366 -7.61 9.98 48.74
N LEU A 367 -7.55 8.70 48.38
CA LEU A 367 -7.99 7.60 49.27
C LEU A 367 -7.03 7.41 50.46
N ASP A 368 -5.78 7.83 50.29
CA ASP A 368 -4.69 7.69 51.25
C ASP A 368 -4.27 9.03 51.86
N ALA A 369 -4.82 10.14 51.35
CA ALA A 369 -4.56 11.48 51.88
C ALA A 369 -5.68 11.91 52.83
N ASP A 370 -5.29 12.42 54.00
CA ASP A 370 -6.23 13.03 54.94
C ASP A 370 -6.70 14.38 54.38
N LEU A 371 -7.89 14.40 53.75
CA LEU A 371 -8.52 15.60 53.22
C LEU A 371 -9.52 16.13 54.26
N PRO A 372 -9.20 17.23 54.97
CA PRO A 372 -10.08 17.73 56.02
C PRO A 372 -11.43 18.15 55.45
N MET A 373 -12.50 17.74 56.13
CA MET A 373 -13.89 18.07 55.77
C MET A 373 -14.04 19.58 55.53
N GLY A 374 -14.71 19.95 54.43
CA GLY A 374 -14.99 21.34 54.11
C GLY A 374 -13.82 22.13 53.51
N ARG A 375 -12.67 21.49 53.23
CA ARG A 375 -11.54 22.14 52.56
C ARG A 375 -11.47 21.79 51.09
N ILE A 376 -11.00 22.77 50.31
CA ILE A 376 -10.58 22.59 48.92
C ILE A 376 -9.06 22.42 48.92
N VAL A 377 -8.58 21.40 48.22
CA VAL A 377 -7.15 21.22 47.92
C VAL A 377 -6.98 21.24 46.42
N SER A 378 -6.05 22.06 45.94
CA SER A 378 -5.73 22.15 44.52
C SER A 378 -4.48 21.34 44.21
N ASP A 379 -4.44 20.72 43.04
CA ASP A 379 -3.31 19.93 42.57
C ASP A 379 -2.89 20.29 41.14
N VAL A 380 -1.60 20.14 40.87
CA VAL A 380 -1.04 20.19 39.51
C VAL A 380 -0.13 18.99 39.33
N ALA A 381 -0.20 18.35 38.17
CA ALA A 381 0.64 17.22 37.81
C ALA A 381 1.17 17.35 36.39
N VAL A 382 2.40 16.89 36.17
CA VAL A 382 3.01 16.74 34.84
C VAL A 382 3.55 15.32 34.71
N GLN A 383 3.34 14.69 33.55
CA GLN A 383 3.84 13.35 33.28
C GLN A 383 4.33 13.23 31.83
N GLY A 384 5.51 12.64 31.66
CA GLY A 384 6.00 12.18 30.36
C GLY A 384 5.80 10.67 30.22
N LEU A 385 5.47 10.23 29.01
CA LEU A 385 5.33 8.82 28.64
C LEU A 385 6.24 8.49 27.45
N LEU A 386 6.81 7.29 27.47
CA LEU A 386 7.52 6.69 26.35
C LEU A 386 6.90 5.35 26.01
N THR A 387 6.62 5.14 24.72
CA THR A 387 6.12 3.88 24.16
C THR A 387 7.21 3.31 23.26
N PRO A 388 7.80 2.15 23.59
CA PRO A 388 8.82 1.51 22.76
C PRO A 388 8.27 1.02 21.42
N ASP A 389 9.20 0.67 20.52
CA ASP A 389 8.90 0.07 19.23
C ASP A 389 8.08 -1.22 19.40
N SER A 390 7.19 -1.49 18.46
CA SER A 390 6.44 -2.75 18.43
C SER A 390 6.25 -3.24 17.00
N SER A 391 6.56 -4.52 16.77
CA SER A 391 6.45 -5.21 15.47
C SER A 391 5.07 -5.87 15.28
N GLY A 392 4.02 -5.26 15.83
CA GLY A 392 2.64 -5.76 15.77
C GLY A 392 1.85 -5.16 14.60
N THR A 393 0.52 -5.28 14.64
CA THR A 393 -0.40 -4.80 13.60
C THR A 393 -0.22 -3.33 13.20
N PHE A 394 0.31 -2.50 14.10
CA PHE A 394 0.48 -1.06 13.86
C PHE A 394 1.91 -0.63 13.49
N ASP A 395 2.89 -1.56 13.49
CA ASP A 395 4.27 -1.35 13.01
C ASP A 395 4.86 0.01 13.44
N ARG A 396 4.86 0.25 14.76
CA ARG A 396 5.22 1.54 15.37
C ARG A 396 6.72 1.59 15.68
N ASN A 397 7.38 2.66 15.23
CA ASN A 397 8.80 2.99 15.46
C ASN A 397 8.97 3.97 16.64
N GLY A 398 8.27 3.67 17.73
CA GLY A 398 8.27 4.44 18.96
C GLY A 398 7.21 5.55 19.03
N GLY A 399 6.91 5.96 20.26
CA GLY A 399 5.97 7.04 20.55
C GLY A 399 6.29 7.73 21.88
N ALA A 400 5.79 8.94 22.04
CA ALA A 400 5.96 9.72 23.26
C ALA A 400 4.75 10.60 23.55
N ALA A 401 4.53 10.90 24.82
CA ALA A 401 3.53 11.88 25.24
C ALA A 401 4.05 12.76 26.37
N LEU A 402 3.60 14.02 26.38
CA LEU A 402 3.77 14.95 27.49
C LEU A 402 2.40 15.44 27.93
N MET A 403 2.11 15.29 29.21
CA MET A 403 0.81 15.57 29.79
C MET A 403 0.92 16.51 30.98
N ALA A 404 -0.10 17.34 31.16
CA ALA A 404 -0.28 18.17 32.33
C ALA A 404 -1.73 18.09 32.81
N ARG A 405 -1.93 18.14 34.13
CA ARG A 405 -3.24 18.18 34.78
C ARG A 405 -3.25 19.30 35.81
N VAL A 406 -4.37 20.01 35.88
CA VAL A 406 -4.71 20.90 36.99
C VAL A 406 -6.05 20.45 37.56
N GLY A 407 -6.12 20.30 38.88
CA GLY A 407 -7.30 19.78 39.57
C GLY A 407 -7.60 20.49 40.88
N GLY A 408 -8.81 20.24 41.37
CA GLY A 408 -9.26 20.66 42.69
C GLY A 408 -10.19 19.63 43.30
N ALA A 409 -10.01 19.36 44.58
CA ALA A 409 -10.74 18.37 45.36
C ALA A 409 -11.39 18.99 46.59
N TYR A 410 -12.60 18.54 46.93
CA TYR A 410 -13.35 18.94 48.12
C TYR A 410 -13.69 17.72 48.99
N GLY A 411 -13.37 17.80 50.28
CA GLY A 411 -13.75 16.79 51.27
C GLY A 411 -15.22 16.93 51.68
N LEU A 412 -16.08 16.01 51.24
CA LEU A 412 -17.52 16.02 51.53
C LEU A 412 -17.82 15.48 52.93
N MET A 413 -17.19 14.35 53.27
CA MET A 413 -17.28 13.72 54.58
C MET A 413 -16.03 12.87 54.81
N ASP A 414 -15.90 12.33 56.01
CA ASP A 414 -14.78 11.46 56.35
C ASP A 414 -14.66 10.30 55.33
N GLY A 415 -13.47 10.16 54.75
CA GLY A 415 -13.17 9.20 53.69
C GLY A 415 -13.78 9.49 52.31
N LEU A 416 -14.69 10.45 52.11
CA LEU A 416 -15.29 10.78 50.80
C LEU A 416 -14.87 12.17 50.30
N SER A 417 -14.29 12.19 49.11
CA SER A 417 -13.96 13.42 48.39
C SER A 417 -14.50 13.43 46.96
N VAL A 418 -14.79 14.62 46.44
CA VAL A 418 -15.14 14.87 45.04
C VAL A 418 -14.15 15.82 44.42
N GLY A 419 -13.87 15.68 43.14
CA GLY A 419 -12.83 16.41 42.42
C GLY A 419 -13.27 16.79 41.02
N THR A 420 -12.59 17.78 40.48
CA THR A 420 -12.69 18.15 39.07
C THR A 420 -11.28 18.43 38.54
N SER A 421 -11.05 18.17 37.26
CA SER A 421 -9.77 18.46 36.65
C SER A 421 -9.85 18.80 35.18
N LEU A 422 -8.87 19.60 34.74
CA LEU A 422 -8.57 19.83 33.34
C LEU A 422 -7.18 19.23 33.07
N ALA A 423 -7.11 18.37 32.07
CA ALA A 423 -5.88 17.75 31.62
C ALA A 423 -5.62 18.07 30.14
N TYR A 424 -4.34 18.10 29.79
CA TYR A 424 -3.80 18.38 28.47
C TYR A 424 -2.75 17.34 28.12
N ALA A 425 -2.70 16.90 26.87
CA ALA A 425 -1.67 16.03 26.34
C ALA A 425 -1.22 16.46 24.95
N ARG A 426 0.06 16.34 24.68
CA ARG A 426 0.59 16.21 23.32
C ARG A 426 1.22 14.84 23.17
N SER A 427 0.77 14.08 22.18
CA SER A 427 1.20 12.72 21.91
C SER A 427 1.64 12.59 20.46
N GLY A 428 2.62 11.74 20.18
CA GLY A 428 3.04 11.46 18.81
C GLY A 428 3.63 10.06 18.66
N ASP A 429 3.37 9.46 17.50
CA ASP A 429 3.88 8.16 17.07
C ASP A 429 4.65 8.32 15.75
N ARG A 430 5.80 7.66 15.64
CA ARG A 430 6.44 7.43 14.34
C ARG A 430 6.02 6.06 13.82
N LEU A 431 5.64 6.00 12.55
CA LEU A 431 5.22 4.77 11.89
C LEU A 431 6.31 4.32 10.91
N ARG A 432 6.11 3.16 10.28
CA ARG A 432 6.97 2.74 9.15
C ARG A 432 6.78 3.66 7.94
N ASP A 433 5.52 4.03 7.66
CA ASP A 433 5.08 4.74 6.46
C ASP A 433 4.35 6.05 6.85
N GLY A 434 5.02 6.91 7.63
CA GLY A 434 4.52 8.23 8.03
C GLY A 434 4.58 8.52 9.54
N ASP A 435 3.86 9.54 9.97
CA ASP A 435 3.76 9.94 11.39
C ASP A 435 2.36 10.42 11.79
N ILE A 436 2.08 10.35 13.09
CA ILE A 436 0.81 10.83 13.66
C ILE A 436 1.06 11.59 14.95
N GLU A 437 0.46 12.78 15.06
CA GLU A 437 0.42 13.59 16.26
C GLU A 437 -1.02 13.85 16.73
N ALA A 438 -1.17 14.03 18.05
CA ALA A 438 -2.43 14.41 18.67
C ALA A 438 -2.23 15.44 19.79
N THR A 439 -3.06 16.47 19.80
CA THR A 439 -3.16 17.45 20.89
C THR A 439 -4.53 17.33 21.55
N GLY A 440 -4.55 16.86 22.80
CA GLY A 440 -5.77 16.50 23.52
C GLY A 440 -6.02 17.34 24.77
N TYR A 441 -7.29 17.58 25.06
CA TYR A 441 -7.79 18.17 26.30
C TYR A 441 -8.86 17.27 26.90
N GLN A 442 -8.87 17.12 28.22
CA GLN A 442 -9.89 16.35 28.93
C GLN A 442 -10.39 17.11 30.16
N LEU A 443 -11.70 17.24 30.29
CA LEU A 443 -12.37 17.70 31.50
C LEU A 443 -12.93 16.49 32.24
N SER A 444 -12.65 16.38 33.53
CA SER A 444 -13.15 15.28 34.36
C SER A 444 -13.80 15.75 35.65
N ALA A 445 -14.78 14.97 36.12
CA ALA A 445 -15.29 15.04 37.48
C ALA A 445 -15.18 13.65 38.12
N ASP A 446 -14.66 13.59 39.34
CA ASP A 446 -14.32 12.34 39.99
C ASP A 446 -14.69 12.30 41.48
N ALA A 447 -14.85 11.11 42.02
CA ALA A 447 -15.14 10.85 43.43
C ALA A 447 -14.24 9.73 43.94
N ALA A 448 -13.79 9.86 45.18
CA ALA A 448 -12.97 8.87 45.87
C ALA A 448 -13.52 8.65 47.28
N TRP A 449 -13.85 7.40 47.61
CA TRP A 449 -14.44 7.01 48.88
C TRP A 449 -13.67 5.86 49.52
N ARG A 450 -13.09 6.10 50.70
CA ARG A 450 -12.48 5.11 51.59
C ARG A 450 -13.46 4.72 52.69
N MET A 451 -13.71 3.42 52.85
CA MET A 451 -14.65 2.80 53.79
C MET A 451 -13.93 1.70 54.59
N GLY A 452 -13.06 2.10 55.52
CA GLY A 452 -12.17 1.16 56.19
C GLY A 452 -11.19 0.52 55.19
N GLN A 453 -11.23 -0.80 55.03
CA GLN A 453 -10.41 -1.52 54.05
C GLN A 453 -10.96 -1.42 52.62
N ASP A 454 -12.25 -1.10 52.47
CA ASP A 454 -12.90 -0.99 51.17
C ASP A 454 -12.69 0.40 50.58
N TRP A 455 -12.60 0.49 49.25
CA TRP A 455 -12.49 1.76 48.55
C TRP A 455 -13.19 1.72 47.20
N VAL A 456 -13.67 2.89 46.77
CA VAL A 456 -14.28 3.09 45.46
C VAL A 456 -13.78 4.43 44.89
N THR A 457 -13.43 4.42 43.61
CA THR A 457 -13.17 5.63 42.83
C THR A 457 -14.06 5.60 41.59
N GLY A 458 -14.55 6.77 41.18
CA GLY A 458 -15.32 6.91 39.97
C GLY A 458 -15.02 8.23 39.29
N ALA A 459 -15.02 8.25 37.97
CA ALA A 459 -14.86 9.47 37.18
C ALA A 459 -15.74 9.44 35.94
N VAL A 460 -16.18 10.63 35.53
CA VAL A 460 -16.73 10.90 34.21
C VAL A 460 -15.85 11.92 33.52
N SER A 461 -15.65 11.77 32.22
CA SER A 461 -14.80 12.65 31.43
C SER A 461 -15.42 12.99 30.08
N TRP A 462 -15.05 14.17 29.59
CA TRP A 462 -15.25 14.58 28.20
C TRP A 462 -13.89 15.05 27.66
N GLY A 463 -13.53 14.56 26.48
CA GLY A 463 -12.27 14.86 25.83
C GLY A 463 -12.46 15.38 24.40
N LYS A 464 -11.53 16.23 23.96
CA LYS A 464 -11.34 16.66 22.58
C LYS A 464 -9.88 16.47 22.21
N SER A 465 -9.62 15.85 21.06
CA SER A 465 -8.28 15.72 20.49
C SER A 465 -8.26 16.23 19.05
N ASP A 466 -7.29 17.07 18.75
CA ASP A 466 -6.97 17.51 17.39
C ASP A 466 -5.83 16.61 16.89
N LEU A 467 -6.04 15.89 15.79
CA LEU A 467 -5.11 14.92 15.22
C LEU A 467 -4.62 15.38 13.85
N SER A 468 -3.35 15.12 13.56
CA SER A 468 -2.73 15.40 12.26
C SER A 468 -1.57 14.45 12.01
N GLY A 469 -1.17 14.31 10.76
CA GLY A 469 -0.02 13.48 10.41
C GLY A 469 0.19 13.40 8.92
N THR A 470 1.10 12.52 8.53
CA THR A 470 1.42 12.18 7.15
C THR A 470 1.22 10.68 6.91
N ARG A 471 0.85 10.31 5.69
CA ARG A 471 0.90 8.93 5.20
C ARG A 471 1.85 8.88 4.01
N ASP A 472 2.89 8.08 4.14
CA ASP A 472 3.91 7.94 3.11
C ASP A 472 3.56 6.70 2.26
N PHE A 473 2.80 6.91 1.19
CA PHE A 473 2.33 5.81 0.34
C PHE A 473 3.35 5.45 -0.74
N ALA A 474 3.63 4.16 -0.91
CA ALA A 474 4.40 3.64 -2.04
C ALA A 474 3.73 2.40 -2.65
N LEU A 475 3.45 2.46 -3.95
CA LEU A 475 3.06 1.28 -4.73
C LEU A 475 4.31 0.57 -5.24
N VAL A 476 4.58 -0.62 -4.72
CA VAL A 476 5.71 -1.45 -5.10
C VAL A 476 5.25 -2.58 -6.04
N SER A 477 5.94 -2.75 -7.16
CA SER A 477 5.69 -3.77 -8.17
C SER A 477 6.10 -5.18 -7.74
N GLY A 478 5.67 -6.21 -8.48
CA GLY A 478 6.08 -7.61 -8.28
C GLY A 478 7.59 -7.86 -8.41
N LEU A 479 8.35 -6.95 -9.04
CA LEU A 479 9.81 -6.98 -9.13
C LEU A 479 10.51 -6.11 -8.06
N GLY A 480 9.76 -5.49 -7.15
CA GLY A 480 10.30 -4.66 -6.07
C GLY A 480 10.55 -3.19 -6.44
N ALA A 481 10.34 -2.78 -7.69
CA ALA A 481 10.43 -1.38 -8.12
C ALA A 481 9.25 -0.55 -7.61
N VAL A 482 9.50 0.72 -7.24
CA VAL A 482 8.45 1.68 -6.87
C VAL A 482 7.79 2.25 -8.14
N ILE A 483 6.49 2.00 -8.32
CA ILE A 483 5.68 2.47 -9.46
C ILE A 483 5.20 3.90 -9.22
N ALA A 484 4.71 4.18 -8.01
CA ALA A 484 4.16 5.46 -7.61
C ALA A 484 4.43 5.67 -6.12
N GLN A 485 4.63 6.92 -5.72
CA GLN A 485 4.81 7.31 -4.33
C GLN A 485 4.13 8.65 -4.07
N SER A 486 3.63 8.85 -2.86
CA SER A 486 2.94 10.09 -2.47
C SER A 486 3.04 10.29 -0.97
N ASP A 487 3.37 11.50 -0.55
CA ASP A 487 3.33 11.92 0.85
C ASP A 487 2.02 12.69 1.06
N LEU A 488 1.18 12.21 1.98
CA LEU A 488 -0.22 12.63 2.08
C LEU A 488 -0.51 13.18 3.48
N ASP A 489 -0.56 14.50 3.59
CA ASP A 489 -0.87 15.20 4.83
C ASP A 489 -2.38 15.15 5.12
N TRP A 490 -2.74 15.02 6.40
CA TRP A 490 -4.14 15.01 6.83
C TRP A 490 -4.32 15.62 8.22
N SER A 491 -5.56 16.02 8.53
CA SER A 491 -5.96 16.43 9.89
C SER A 491 -7.42 16.10 10.18
N THR A 492 -7.72 15.80 11.44
CA THR A 492 -9.07 15.51 11.92
C THR A 492 -9.23 15.84 13.41
N ASN A 493 -10.44 15.67 13.93
CA ASN A 493 -10.75 15.87 15.35
C ASN A 493 -11.46 14.65 15.91
N ALA A 494 -11.13 14.29 17.14
CA ALA A 494 -11.81 13.27 17.93
C ALA A 494 -12.48 13.87 19.17
N TYR A 495 -13.63 13.30 19.54
CA TYR A 495 -14.36 13.65 20.76
C TYR A 495 -14.65 12.38 21.56
N THR A 496 -14.32 12.39 22.85
CA THR A 496 -14.46 11.21 23.70
C THR A 496 -15.36 11.52 24.89
N LEU A 497 -16.25 10.58 25.21
CA LEU A 497 -16.98 10.53 26.47
C LEU A 497 -16.52 9.31 27.24
N GLY A 498 -16.10 9.49 28.49
CA GLY A 498 -15.60 8.43 29.35
C GLY A 498 -16.37 8.34 30.67
N ALA A 499 -16.52 7.12 31.17
CA ALA A 499 -16.97 6.86 32.53
C ALA A 499 -16.23 5.65 33.09
N ARG A 500 -15.60 5.79 34.25
CA ARG A 500 -14.77 4.75 34.87
C ARG A 500 -15.15 4.61 36.33
N VAL A 501 -15.25 3.37 36.79
CA VAL A 501 -15.45 3.03 38.21
C VAL A 501 -14.49 1.92 38.58
N GLN A 502 -13.78 2.09 39.68
CA GLN A 502 -12.88 1.08 40.22
C GLN A 502 -13.12 0.92 41.71
N ALA A 503 -13.26 -0.33 42.16
CA ALA A 503 -13.47 -0.67 43.56
C ALA A 503 -12.47 -1.75 44.00
N GLY A 504 -12.10 -1.74 45.27
CA GLY A 504 -11.21 -2.75 45.83
C GLY A 504 -11.27 -2.82 47.34
N ARG A 505 -10.52 -3.79 47.88
CA ARG A 505 -10.35 -3.98 49.32
C ARG A 505 -8.87 -4.18 49.63
N ASP A 506 -8.26 -3.29 50.39
CA ASP A 506 -6.85 -3.41 50.79
C ASP A 506 -6.75 -4.11 52.16
N MET A 507 -6.15 -5.30 52.19
CA MET A 507 -5.95 -6.13 53.38
C MET A 507 -4.48 -6.25 53.73
N ASP A 508 -4.16 -6.32 55.01
CA ASP A 508 -2.79 -6.54 55.46
C ASP A 508 -2.32 -7.97 55.13
N LEU A 509 -1.21 -8.09 54.42
CA LEU A 509 -0.54 -9.38 54.14
C LEU A 509 0.57 -9.66 55.16
N ALA A 510 1.37 -8.63 55.43
CA ALA A 510 2.50 -8.60 56.36
C ALA A 510 2.71 -7.15 56.84
N PRO A 511 3.51 -6.90 57.89
CA PRO A 511 3.79 -5.54 58.32
C PRO A 511 4.32 -4.68 57.16
N GLY A 512 3.59 -3.62 56.81
CA GLY A 512 3.95 -2.71 55.72
C GLY A 512 3.67 -3.24 54.30
N VAL A 513 2.92 -4.34 54.15
CA VAL A 513 2.51 -4.92 52.86
C VAL A 513 1.00 -5.11 52.83
N THR A 514 0.34 -4.49 51.86
CA THR A 514 -1.10 -4.61 51.62
C THR A 514 -1.36 -5.38 50.31
N TRP A 515 -2.46 -6.13 50.26
CA TRP A 515 -2.92 -6.79 49.05
C TRP A 515 -4.44 -6.79 48.99
N GLY A 516 -5.00 -6.90 47.79
CA GLY A 516 -6.44 -6.75 47.65
C GLY A 516 -7.01 -7.11 46.29
N PRO A 517 -8.22 -7.68 46.22
CA PRO A 517 -8.95 -7.79 44.96
C PRO A 517 -9.35 -6.39 44.44
N VAL A 518 -9.38 -6.25 43.13
CA VAL A 518 -9.77 -5.03 42.42
C VAL A 518 -10.75 -5.40 41.31
N ALA A 519 -11.84 -4.65 41.21
CA ALA A 519 -12.79 -4.73 40.11
C ALA A 519 -12.94 -3.35 39.45
N GLY A 520 -13.12 -3.34 38.14
CA GLY A 520 -13.28 -2.10 37.37
C GLY A 520 -14.29 -2.23 36.25
N LEU A 521 -14.95 -1.12 35.94
CA LEU A 521 -15.82 -0.93 34.78
C LEU A 521 -15.38 0.35 34.09
N ASP A 522 -14.99 0.24 32.81
CA ASP A 522 -14.56 1.37 31.99
C ASP A 522 -15.41 1.44 30.73
N TYR A 523 -16.11 2.56 30.57
CA TYR A 523 -16.83 2.90 29.36
C TYR A 523 -16.12 4.05 28.66
N SER A 524 -15.92 3.91 27.35
CA SER A 524 -15.51 5.03 26.51
C SER A 524 -16.25 5.01 25.17
N ARG A 525 -16.57 6.20 24.67
CA ARG A 525 -17.12 6.40 23.34
C ARG A 525 -16.38 7.53 22.65
N THR A 526 -15.63 7.18 21.61
CA THR A 526 -14.82 8.11 20.83
C THR A 526 -15.42 8.27 19.44
N ARG A 527 -15.60 9.51 18.99
CA ARG A 527 -16.01 9.84 17.62
C ARG A 527 -14.90 10.59 16.91
N ILE A 528 -14.37 10.01 15.85
CA ILE A 528 -13.38 10.63 14.98
C ILE A 528 -14.12 11.19 13.77
N SER A 529 -13.91 12.48 13.49
CA SER A 529 -14.57 13.16 12.37
C SER A 529 -14.07 12.59 11.04
N GLY A 530 -14.92 12.56 10.02
CA GLY A 530 -14.46 12.26 8.66
C GLY A 530 -13.52 13.36 8.16
N PHE A 531 -12.54 12.98 7.35
CA PHE A 531 -11.51 13.88 6.84
C PHE A 531 -11.00 13.37 5.47
N GLY A 532 -10.19 14.17 4.80
CA GLY A 532 -9.49 13.75 3.59
C GLY A 532 -8.04 14.17 3.64
N GLU A 533 -7.21 13.43 2.93
CA GLU A 533 -5.83 13.84 2.66
C GLU A 533 -5.80 15.08 1.76
N THR A 534 -4.79 15.91 1.98
CA THR A 534 -4.60 17.14 1.21
C THR A 534 -3.79 16.88 -0.07
N GLY A 535 -3.94 17.77 -1.05
CA GLY A 535 -3.28 17.65 -2.36
C GLY A 535 -4.18 17.11 -3.46
N ASP A 536 -3.60 16.93 -4.64
CA ASP A 536 -4.23 16.45 -5.88
C ASP A 536 -3.72 15.08 -6.32
N ALA A 537 -2.94 14.41 -5.47
CA ALA A 537 -2.44 13.07 -5.74
C ALA A 537 -3.61 12.09 -5.96
N ARG A 538 -3.53 11.32 -7.05
CA ARG A 538 -4.53 10.28 -7.38
C ARG A 538 -4.73 9.27 -6.25
N THR A 539 -3.68 9.02 -5.47
CA THR A 539 -3.65 8.08 -4.35
C THR A 539 -4.20 8.68 -3.05
N ALA A 540 -4.61 9.95 -3.03
CA ALA A 540 -5.23 10.57 -1.86
C ALA A 540 -6.60 9.93 -1.53
N ILE A 541 -6.88 9.80 -0.24
CA ILE A 541 -8.03 9.10 0.31
C ILE A 541 -8.89 10.02 1.19
N GLY A 542 -10.21 9.88 1.03
CA GLY A 542 -11.21 10.36 1.97
C GLY A 542 -11.56 9.29 2.99
N TYR A 543 -11.56 9.65 4.27
CA TYR A 543 -11.88 8.79 5.40
C TYR A 543 -13.28 9.10 5.92
N ALA A 544 -14.13 8.08 6.00
CA ALA A 544 -15.42 8.21 6.67
C ALA A 544 -15.23 8.47 8.17
N GLY A 545 -16.18 9.19 8.78
CA GLY A 545 -16.20 9.39 10.23
C GLY A 545 -16.39 8.06 10.96
N GLN A 546 -15.73 7.92 12.11
CA GLN A 546 -15.71 6.68 12.88
C GLN A 546 -16.31 6.90 14.26
N ALA A 547 -17.04 5.91 14.77
CA ALA A 547 -17.50 5.87 16.15
C ALA A 547 -17.01 4.57 16.78
N ILE A 548 -16.25 4.71 17.86
CA ILE A 548 -15.60 3.63 18.58
C ILE A 548 -16.22 3.59 19.97
N GLU A 549 -16.63 2.41 20.40
CA GLU A 549 -17.23 2.19 21.71
C GLU A 549 -16.52 1.02 22.38
N SER A 550 -16.13 1.22 23.63
CA SER A 550 -15.47 0.22 24.47
C SER A 550 -16.18 0.17 25.81
N PHE A 551 -16.46 -1.05 26.29
CA PHE A 551 -17.02 -1.30 27.61
C PHE A 551 -16.27 -2.44 28.29
N GLU A 552 -15.21 -2.09 29.00
CA GLU A 552 -14.31 -3.04 29.61
C GLU A 552 -14.74 -3.40 31.04
N VAL A 553 -14.76 -4.71 31.31
CA VAL A 553 -14.85 -5.28 32.65
C VAL A 553 -13.47 -5.74 33.08
N GLN A 554 -13.05 -5.35 34.27
CA GLN A 554 -11.73 -5.65 34.81
C GLN A 554 -11.85 -6.39 36.13
N LEU A 555 -11.12 -7.50 36.26
CA LEU A 555 -10.99 -8.26 37.50
C LEU A 555 -9.52 -8.52 37.76
N GLY A 556 -9.05 -8.17 38.95
CA GLY A 556 -7.63 -8.22 39.26
C GLY A 556 -7.31 -8.20 40.73
N ALA A 557 -6.03 -8.03 41.02
CA ALA A 557 -5.52 -7.82 42.36
C ALA A 557 -4.43 -6.74 42.34
N ARG A 558 -4.31 -6.03 43.45
CA ARG A 558 -3.22 -5.10 43.73
C ARG A 558 -2.43 -5.55 44.94
N ILE A 559 -1.14 -5.24 44.93
CA ILE A 559 -0.24 -5.36 46.07
C ILE A 559 0.51 -4.05 46.24
N GLY A 560 0.70 -3.61 47.47
CA GLY A 560 1.39 -2.38 47.81
C GLY A 560 2.33 -2.57 49.00
N THR A 561 3.42 -1.82 49.02
CA THR A 561 4.32 -1.76 50.17
C THR A 561 5.03 -0.42 50.25
N THR A 562 5.48 -0.04 51.44
CA THR A 562 6.35 1.12 51.63
C THR A 562 7.73 0.65 52.09
N LEU A 563 8.76 1.09 51.38
CA LEU A 563 10.15 0.75 51.66
C LEU A 563 10.97 2.00 51.89
N ALA A 564 11.82 2.01 52.90
CA ALA A 564 12.78 3.08 53.12
C ALA A 564 14.00 2.87 52.21
N ALA A 565 14.30 3.83 51.33
CA ALA A 565 15.48 3.81 50.47
C ALA A 565 16.06 5.22 50.31
N ALA A 566 17.39 5.34 50.40
CA ALA A 566 18.11 6.61 50.30
C ALA A 566 17.57 7.73 51.22
N GLY A 567 17.09 7.37 52.42
CA GLY A 567 16.55 8.32 53.40
C GLY A 567 15.14 8.84 53.08
N ARG A 568 14.41 8.18 52.17
CA ARG A 568 13.01 8.50 51.84
C ARG A 568 12.15 7.26 51.84
N ASP A 569 10.86 7.45 52.09
CA ASP A 569 9.86 6.40 51.91
C ASP A 569 9.46 6.32 50.44
N LEU A 570 9.56 5.11 49.89
CA LEU A 570 9.12 4.75 48.56
C LEU A 570 7.85 3.90 48.69
N ALA A 571 6.75 4.37 48.13
CA ALA A 571 5.53 3.59 47.99
C ALA A 571 5.58 2.83 46.66
N LEU A 572 5.64 1.50 46.74
CA LEU A 572 5.63 0.59 45.60
C LEU A 572 4.25 -0.04 45.48
N SER A 573 3.73 -0.12 44.26
CA SER A 573 2.49 -0.83 43.98
C SER A 573 2.58 -1.61 42.67
N ALA A 574 1.92 -2.76 42.64
CA ALA A 574 1.69 -3.53 41.43
C ALA A 574 0.20 -3.91 41.34
N GLN A 575 -0.37 -3.82 40.14
CA GLN A 575 -1.73 -4.26 39.86
C GLN A 575 -1.72 -5.13 38.61
N GLY A 576 -2.35 -6.30 38.70
CA GLY A 576 -2.62 -7.17 37.55
C GLY A 576 -4.13 -7.33 37.38
N SER A 577 -4.62 -7.18 36.15
CA SER A 577 -6.05 -7.31 35.84
C SER A 577 -6.27 -8.09 34.55
N LEU A 578 -7.25 -8.98 34.55
CA LEU A 578 -7.85 -9.54 33.34
C LEU A 578 -8.94 -8.58 32.89
N VAL A 579 -8.92 -8.24 31.60
CA VAL A 579 -9.84 -7.29 30.98
C VAL A 579 -10.65 -8.03 29.93
N HIS A 580 -11.95 -7.76 29.90
CA HIS A 580 -12.82 -8.19 28.81
C HIS A 580 -13.66 -7.01 28.30
N ASP A 581 -13.55 -6.68 27.02
CA ASP A 581 -14.36 -5.66 26.36
C ASP A 581 -15.68 -6.26 25.84
N LEU A 582 -16.79 -5.76 26.36
CA LEU A 582 -18.15 -6.16 26.02
C LEU A 582 -18.67 -5.47 24.74
N ALA A 583 -18.04 -4.39 24.29
CA ALA A 583 -18.32 -3.75 23.01
C ALA A 583 -17.44 -4.34 21.88
N GLU A 584 -17.57 -3.80 20.66
CA GLU A 584 -16.73 -4.20 19.52
C GLU A 584 -15.31 -3.63 19.61
N GLY A 585 -15.09 -2.55 20.37
CA GLY A 585 -13.81 -1.86 20.43
C GLY A 585 -13.50 -1.09 19.16
N ALA A 586 -12.22 -1.07 18.76
CA ALA A 586 -11.77 -0.41 17.53
C ALA A 586 -12.39 -1.06 16.26
N PRO A 587 -12.69 -0.27 15.21
CA PRO A 587 -13.40 -0.75 14.04
C PRO A 587 -12.59 -1.83 13.30
N SER A 588 -13.25 -2.96 13.01
CA SER A 588 -12.70 -4.02 12.15
C SER A 588 -12.88 -3.73 10.65
N ARG A 589 -13.61 -2.65 10.32
CA ARG A 589 -13.89 -2.24 8.95
C ARG A 589 -13.92 -0.72 8.85
N ILE A 590 -13.31 -0.20 7.80
CA ILE A 590 -13.22 1.23 7.54
C ILE A 590 -13.67 1.48 6.11
N ASP A 591 -14.58 2.43 5.94
CA ASP A 591 -15.02 2.90 4.64
C ASP A 591 -14.14 4.09 4.24
N VAL A 592 -13.45 3.94 3.12
CA VAL A 592 -12.59 4.97 2.51
C VAL A 592 -13.09 5.29 1.11
N THR A 593 -12.82 6.50 0.62
CA THR A 593 -13.19 6.94 -0.73
C THR A 593 -11.94 7.34 -1.48
N ASP A 594 -11.69 6.73 -2.64
CA ASP A 594 -10.55 7.14 -3.47
C ASP A 594 -10.82 8.46 -4.20
N SER A 595 -9.78 9.04 -4.81
CA SER A 595 -9.87 10.29 -5.58
C SER A 595 -10.87 10.23 -6.75
N GLY A 596 -11.18 9.03 -7.25
CA GLY A 596 -12.21 8.79 -8.26
C GLY A 596 -13.65 8.78 -7.70
N GLY A 597 -13.82 8.93 -6.38
CA GLY A 597 -15.12 8.90 -5.70
C GLY A 597 -15.64 7.49 -5.41
N THR A 598 -14.82 6.44 -5.60
CA THR A 598 -15.23 5.07 -5.32
C THR A 598 -15.07 4.75 -3.84
N ALA A 599 -16.18 4.42 -3.18
CA ALA A 599 -16.17 3.96 -1.80
C ALA A 599 -15.67 2.51 -1.72
N ARG A 600 -14.67 2.26 -0.87
CA ARG A 600 -14.05 0.95 -0.63
C ARG A 600 -14.12 0.63 0.84
N ARG A 601 -14.54 -0.59 1.15
CA ARG A 601 -14.58 -1.11 2.52
C ARG A 601 -13.32 -1.93 2.79
N VAL A 602 -12.44 -1.41 3.62
CA VAL A 602 -11.21 -2.09 4.04
C VAL A 602 -11.50 -2.86 5.31
N SER A 603 -11.13 -4.14 5.34
CA SER A 603 -11.25 -4.97 6.53
C SER A 603 -9.90 -5.07 7.21
N LEU A 604 -9.90 -4.85 8.52
CA LEU A 604 -8.74 -4.94 9.39
C LEU A 604 -8.81 -6.24 10.19
N ALA A 605 -7.66 -6.68 10.73
CA ALA A 605 -7.68 -7.69 11.78
C ALA A 605 -8.52 -7.17 12.95
N GLY A 606 -9.53 -7.95 13.37
CA GLY A 606 -10.33 -7.60 14.55
C GLY A 606 -9.45 -7.48 15.80
N GLN A 607 -9.91 -6.72 16.80
CA GLN A 607 -9.19 -6.62 18.07
C GLN A 607 -9.61 -7.72 19.04
N ASP A 608 -8.65 -8.16 19.84
CA ASP A 608 -8.91 -9.09 20.94
C ASP A 608 -9.75 -8.42 22.01
N ARG A 609 -10.83 -9.10 22.36
CA ARG A 609 -11.74 -8.63 23.40
C ARG A 609 -11.30 -9.01 24.80
N SER A 610 -10.27 -9.84 24.95
CA SER A 610 -9.80 -10.34 26.25
C SER A 610 -8.29 -10.22 26.32
N PHE A 611 -7.78 -9.51 27.31
CA PHE A 611 -6.33 -9.30 27.47
C PHE A 611 -5.98 -9.08 28.95
N ALA A 612 -4.69 -9.10 29.27
CA ALA A 612 -4.19 -8.77 30.60
C ALA A 612 -3.59 -7.36 30.64
N ARG A 613 -3.79 -6.65 31.75
CA ARG A 613 -3.08 -5.41 32.10
C ARG A 613 -2.21 -5.62 33.32
N ILE A 614 -0.97 -5.14 33.24
CA ILE A 614 -0.02 -5.14 34.35
C ILE A 614 0.48 -3.71 34.52
N GLY A 615 0.29 -3.15 35.70
CA GLY A 615 0.78 -1.83 36.09
C GLY A 615 1.72 -1.94 37.28
N LEU A 616 2.90 -1.35 37.18
CA LEU A 616 3.84 -1.14 38.27
C LEU A 616 3.99 0.35 38.50
N ALA A 617 4.00 0.78 39.77
CA ALA A 617 4.27 2.16 40.11
C ALA A 617 5.18 2.26 41.34
N VAL A 618 6.08 3.23 41.29
CA VAL A 618 6.90 3.65 42.43
C VAL A 618 6.66 5.14 42.62
N SER A 619 6.39 5.57 43.85
CA SER A 619 6.19 6.98 44.18
C SER A 619 6.90 7.36 45.47
N THR A 620 7.24 8.64 45.61
CA THR A 620 7.90 9.17 46.81
C THR A 620 7.52 10.63 47.03
N ALA A 621 7.37 11.00 48.31
CA ALA A 621 7.21 12.39 48.70
C ALA A 621 8.56 13.13 48.55
N LEU A 622 8.53 14.27 47.88
CA LEU A 622 9.64 15.21 47.80
C LEU A 622 9.57 16.26 48.92
N SER A 623 8.35 16.59 49.35
CA SER A 623 7.99 17.43 50.50
C SER A 623 6.52 17.16 50.88
N ASP A 624 5.99 17.86 51.88
CA ASP A 624 4.57 17.79 52.26
C ASP A 624 3.61 18.20 51.13
N GLN A 625 4.11 18.96 50.14
CA GLN A 625 3.34 19.49 49.03
C GLN A 625 3.73 18.90 47.68
N ALA A 626 4.73 18.03 47.60
CA ALA A 626 5.30 17.58 46.32
C ALA A 626 5.57 16.08 46.31
N GLN A 627 5.22 15.41 45.20
CA GLN A 627 5.45 13.99 44.97
C GLN A 627 6.04 13.72 43.59
N ALA A 628 6.81 12.65 43.46
CA ALA A 628 7.28 12.13 42.19
C ALA A 628 6.90 10.66 42.03
N TRP A 629 6.69 10.22 40.79
CA TRP A 629 6.41 8.83 40.49
C TRP A 629 7.02 8.36 39.17
N VAL A 630 7.17 7.04 39.07
CA VAL A 630 7.49 6.31 37.85
C VAL A 630 6.47 5.19 37.69
N THR A 631 6.01 4.96 36.46
CA THR A 631 5.08 3.88 36.11
C THR A 631 5.63 3.01 34.98
N LEU A 632 5.27 1.74 35.01
CA LEU A 632 5.38 0.84 33.88
C LEU A 632 4.01 0.18 33.70
N ASP A 633 3.36 0.48 32.59
CA ASP A 633 2.05 -0.08 32.26
C ASP A 633 2.17 -0.95 31.01
N SER A 634 1.55 -2.12 31.01
CA SER A 634 1.60 -3.03 29.88
C SER A 634 0.27 -3.72 29.63
N ARG A 635 -0.07 -3.85 28.34
CA ARG A 635 -1.12 -4.71 27.82
C ARG A 635 -0.48 -5.96 27.21
N VAL A 636 -0.96 -7.15 27.60
CA VAL A 636 -0.42 -8.44 27.20
C VAL A 636 -1.51 -9.35 26.66
N GLY A 637 -1.21 -10.10 25.59
CA GLY A 637 -2.14 -11.06 24.99
C GLY A 637 -3.25 -10.37 24.19
N HIS A 638 -2.87 -9.42 23.35
CA HIS A 638 -3.78 -8.67 22.47
C HIS A 638 -3.23 -8.70 21.05
N ASP A 639 -4.04 -9.11 20.07
CA ASP A 639 -3.64 -9.36 18.68
C ASP A 639 -3.15 -8.09 17.94
N ALA A 640 -3.58 -6.89 18.36
CA ALA A 640 -2.99 -5.63 17.90
C ALA A 640 -1.58 -5.34 18.46
N GLY A 641 -0.97 -6.31 19.16
CA GLY A 641 0.33 -6.22 19.80
C GLY A 641 0.25 -5.94 21.31
N SER A 642 1.20 -6.53 22.05
CA SER A 642 1.48 -6.13 23.43
C SER A 642 2.03 -4.70 23.43
N GLN A 643 1.50 -3.85 24.31
CA GLN A 643 1.97 -2.47 24.47
C GLN A 643 2.65 -2.34 25.82
N ALA A 644 3.71 -1.56 25.89
CA ALA A 644 4.37 -1.18 27.14
C ALA A 644 4.57 0.34 27.12
N THR A 645 4.31 0.98 28.26
CA THR A 645 4.48 2.42 28.43
C THR A 645 5.26 2.67 29.70
N LEU A 646 6.38 3.39 29.58
CA LEU A 646 7.15 3.88 30.71
C LEU A 646 6.74 5.33 30.99
N GLY A 647 6.33 5.62 32.21
CA GLY A 647 5.93 6.95 32.63
C GLY A 647 6.79 7.50 33.76
N ALA A 648 7.01 8.81 33.76
CA ALA A 648 7.61 9.53 34.89
C ALA A 648 6.87 10.85 35.10
N GLY A 649 6.55 11.19 36.34
CA GLY A 649 5.77 12.37 36.64
C GLY A 649 6.03 13.00 38.01
N LEU A 650 5.51 14.21 38.15
CA LEU A 650 5.70 15.11 39.28
C LEU A 650 4.37 15.80 39.60
N GLY A 651 4.03 15.89 40.87
CA GLY A 651 2.77 16.43 41.35
C GLY A 651 2.98 17.38 42.51
N LEU A 652 2.19 18.46 42.54
CA LEU A 652 2.19 19.50 43.56
C LEU A 652 0.77 19.68 44.12
N ARG A 653 0.66 19.88 45.43
CA ARG A 653 -0.59 20.18 46.14
C ARG A 653 -0.49 21.52 46.85
N PHE A 654 -1.57 22.30 46.84
CA PHE A 654 -1.64 23.67 47.36
C PHE A 654 -2.69 23.82 48.45
#